data_AF-A0A2E6ZNE0-F1
#
_entry.id   AF-A0A2E6ZNE0-F1
#
_cell.length_a   1.000
_cell.length_b   1.000
_cell.length_c   1.000
_cell.angle_alpha   90.00
_cell.angle_beta   90.00
_cell.angle_gamma   90.00
#
_symmetry.space_group_name_H-M   'P 1'
#
loop_
_entity.id
_entity.type
_entity.pdbx_description
1 polymer ?
#
loop_
_entity_poly.entity_id
_entity_poly.type
_entity_poly.pdbx_seq_one_letter_code
_entity_poly.pdbx_strand_id
1 'polypeptide(L)'
;MDTTNKLVFQCFLLIAFAIISLITVKPIFSDDANPLKRQVVILAVDTNSVVSEESHMQMVDSIIGIMSKTENDDDFYLMPMNSPTDLIGPYRTGDNDFEEFAKLVRNTIQEAESNTSIGVSIDETIGESYNLLDMEGAPPGSGLYLISTNKYPDHKNYIGHKLDPLADLYFGREWHISTFALSGIPESNLEISTKLAGSTSGHIFLLDNINGLKSFTEHLLITNKIGKLIPSGEKKLTFNDLLISDIEVLPGTEYVMAMFFRDNNAGSFRLKNPDGLEASTGDRSSSSVLETPNTVIWIINDPIPGIWNVDVTGISGLVSSWYLSSNKYRLNFQMPEVVPTDEAAVISAFISEAEALSKISLDATVEADVTPPGLSTVSYKLKDDGSDGDSKSGDGYYSASIPAPLSEGKYEVSIQLSWPDVKYSLTRDFTFEAKVFPSITMEPLYTSNLFIGEEYTVATIYTRIKDSPYSILPSSIDAQVINDAQFNGILKLSARSPDAEGKAWMYDVIFSPDKSGQLATAFKAELSYANRTYSRYTENLILESREIPQAPAQNYSYTTPNDESTDSSETINKSKTNMLLVITIPIGVLFILIIPIVIYRSSLPKPYGFISDESGNSVLIFNQLKNRNPVKSIFLRHVITGAETGISEFAETNFIFGKGSLLITATGSSHTIRINNQPLVGSAYISDGTWIGATGKLFRFTTEKTYPE
;
A
#
# COMPACT_ATOMS: atom_id res chain seq x y z
N MET A 1 32.22 -31.26 22.75
CA MET A 1 32.38 -29.97 22.03
C MET A 1 33.52 -29.21 22.66
N ASP A 2 34.52 -28.88 21.86
CA ASP A 2 35.68 -28.07 22.24
C ASP A 2 35.22 -26.67 22.70
N THR A 3 35.96 -26.04 23.62
CA THR A 3 35.59 -24.73 24.21
C THR A 3 35.34 -23.65 23.15
N THR A 4 36.05 -23.75 22.03
CA THR A 4 35.89 -22.89 20.85
C THR A 4 34.53 -23.07 20.17
N ASN A 5 34.05 -24.32 20.04
CA ASN A 5 32.75 -24.61 19.42
C ASN A 5 31.57 -24.23 20.32
N LYS A 6 31.76 -24.26 21.65
CA LYS A 6 30.76 -23.72 22.59
C LYS A 6 30.63 -22.20 22.49
N LEU A 7 31.76 -21.49 22.32
CA LEU A 7 31.76 -20.03 22.19
C LEU A 7 31.15 -19.57 20.86
N VAL A 8 31.48 -20.26 19.76
CA VAL A 8 30.90 -19.98 18.43
C VAL A 8 29.39 -20.23 18.44
N PHE A 9 28.93 -21.31 19.08
CA PHE A 9 27.50 -21.60 19.21
C PHE A 9 26.79 -20.56 20.08
N GLN A 10 27.40 -20.08 21.17
CA GLN A 10 26.86 -19.01 22.01
C GLN A 10 26.82 -17.66 21.28
N CYS A 11 27.83 -17.33 20.46
CA CYS A 11 27.80 -16.14 19.62
C CYS A 11 26.70 -16.23 18.54
N PHE A 12 26.50 -17.41 17.94
CA PHE A 12 25.40 -17.62 17.00
C PHE A 12 24.03 -17.45 17.67
N LEU A 13 23.87 -17.94 18.90
CA LEU A 13 22.66 -17.79 19.70
C LEU A 13 22.40 -16.32 20.07
N LEU A 14 23.45 -15.55 20.35
CA LEU A 14 23.35 -14.13 20.72
C LEU A 14 23.10 -13.25 19.49
N ILE A 15 23.66 -13.59 18.32
CA ILE A 15 23.35 -12.97 17.03
C ILE A 15 21.92 -13.30 16.60
N ALA A 16 21.47 -14.55 16.76
CA ALA A 16 20.08 -14.93 16.50
C ALA A 16 19.12 -14.22 17.46
N PHE A 17 19.46 -14.10 18.74
CA PHE A 17 18.66 -13.35 19.71
C PHE A 17 18.64 -11.84 19.41
N ALA A 18 19.75 -11.27 18.94
CA ALA A 18 19.82 -9.87 18.52
C ALA A 18 19.01 -9.62 17.24
N ILE A 19 19.10 -10.51 16.24
CA ILE A 19 18.32 -10.42 14.99
C ILE A 19 16.82 -10.60 15.29
N ILE A 20 16.44 -11.54 16.17
CA ILE A 20 15.05 -11.69 16.61
C ILE A 20 14.58 -10.42 17.37
N SER A 21 15.44 -9.82 18.21
CA SER A 21 15.12 -8.57 18.91
C SER A 21 14.98 -7.35 17.99
N LEU A 22 15.72 -7.32 16.87
CA LEU A 22 15.63 -6.28 15.84
C LEU A 22 14.45 -6.48 14.88
N ILE A 23 13.93 -7.71 14.74
CA ILE A 23 12.68 -7.99 14.01
C ILE A 23 11.44 -7.73 14.90
N THR A 24 11.59 -7.66 16.23
CA THR A 24 10.54 -7.24 17.17
C THR A 24 10.57 -5.77 17.58
N VAL A 25 11.19 -4.88 16.80
CA VAL A 25 10.85 -3.46 16.91
C VAL A 25 9.64 -3.21 16.03
N LYS A 26 8.45 -3.57 16.55
CA LYS A 26 7.22 -2.94 16.06
C LYS A 26 7.43 -1.43 16.19
N PRO A 27 7.04 -0.61 15.19
CA PRO A 27 6.87 0.80 15.44
C PRO A 27 5.90 0.91 16.63
N ILE A 28 6.39 1.45 17.75
CA ILE A 28 5.52 1.92 18.82
C ILE A 28 4.86 3.17 18.23
N PHE A 29 3.81 2.94 17.45
CA PHE A 29 2.66 3.81 17.51
C PHE A 29 2.23 3.83 18.98
N SER A 30 1.89 5.02 19.47
CA SER A 30 1.13 5.13 20.69
C SER A 30 0.00 4.10 20.61
N ASP A 31 0.03 3.18 21.56
CA ASP A 31 -1.06 2.25 21.83
C ASP A 31 -2.21 3.09 22.39
N ASP A 32 -2.85 3.87 21.51
CA ASP A 32 -4.29 4.03 21.56
C ASP A 32 -4.90 2.73 21.02
N ALA A 33 -4.57 1.60 21.66
CA ALA A 33 -5.60 0.64 21.96
C ALA A 33 -6.59 1.37 22.90
N ASN A 34 -7.43 2.22 22.30
CA ASN A 34 -8.79 2.28 22.79
C ASN A 34 -9.20 0.81 22.91
N PRO A 35 -9.65 0.31 24.08
CA PRO A 35 -10.39 -0.93 24.07
C PRO A 35 -11.42 -0.77 22.95
N LEU A 36 -11.46 -1.71 21.98
CA LEU A 36 -12.38 -1.66 20.83
C LEU A 36 -13.65 -0.96 21.27
N LYS A 37 -13.86 0.30 20.88
CA LYS A 37 -15.08 0.99 21.29
C LYS A 37 -16.18 0.24 20.55
N ARG A 38 -17.00 -0.46 21.30
CA ARG A 38 -18.08 -1.33 20.81
C ARG A 38 -19.21 -0.46 20.31
N GLN A 39 -19.86 -0.87 19.21
CA GLN A 39 -21.02 -0.13 18.77
C GLN A 39 -22.15 -0.33 19.79
N VAL A 40 -22.90 0.74 20.01
CA VAL A 40 -24.09 0.70 20.85
C VAL A 40 -25.31 0.71 19.92
N VAL A 41 -26.12 -0.34 20.01
CA VAL A 41 -27.29 -0.55 19.16
C VAL A 41 -28.54 -0.43 20.01
N ILE A 42 -29.40 0.54 19.70
CA ILE A 42 -30.66 0.75 20.40
C ILE A 42 -31.81 0.29 19.51
N LEU A 43 -32.53 -0.74 19.93
CA LEU A 43 -33.77 -1.18 19.30
C LEU A 43 -34.95 -0.49 20.00
N ALA A 44 -35.48 0.55 19.38
CA ALA A 44 -36.65 1.27 19.88
C ALA A 44 -37.93 0.73 19.25
N VAL A 45 -38.81 0.18 20.09
CA VAL A 45 -40.03 -0.51 19.65
C VAL A 45 -41.26 0.15 20.27
N ASP A 46 -42.19 0.56 19.44
CA ASP A 46 -43.54 0.91 19.86
C ASP A 46 -44.35 -0.35 20.16
N THR A 47 -44.24 -0.78 21.41
CA THR A 47 -44.85 -2.01 21.93
C THR A 47 -46.37 -2.07 21.71
N ASN A 48 -47.08 -0.95 21.90
CA ASN A 48 -48.54 -0.85 21.77
C ASN A 48 -49.05 -1.08 20.35
N SER A 49 -48.26 -0.70 19.33
CA SER A 49 -48.62 -0.91 17.93
C SER A 49 -48.15 -2.25 17.40
N VAL A 50 -46.95 -2.69 17.77
CA VAL A 50 -46.42 -4.01 17.36
C VAL A 50 -47.23 -5.16 17.94
N VAL A 51 -47.72 -5.07 19.19
CA VAL A 51 -48.55 -6.13 19.80
C VAL A 51 -49.93 -6.28 19.12
N SER A 52 -50.36 -5.30 18.32
CA SER A 52 -51.68 -5.31 17.69
C SER A 52 -51.85 -6.34 16.57
N GLU A 53 -50.75 -6.75 15.93
CA GLU A 53 -50.74 -7.77 14.87
C GLU A 53 -49.67 -8.84 15.14
N GLU A 54 -50.05 -10.11 15.06
CA GLU A 54 -49.12 -11.23 15.25
C GLU A 54 -47.98 -11.20 14.21
N SER A 55 -48.26 -10.79 12.97
CA SER A 55 -47.27 -10.63 11.91
C SER A 55 -46.18 -9.61 12.26
N HIS A 56 -46.51 -8.53 12.98
CA HIS A 56 -45.53 -7.53 13.41
C HIS A 56 -44.59 -8.10 14.47
N MET A 57 -45.15 -8.83 15.44
CA MET A 57 -44.36 -9.57 16.44
C MET A 57 -43.40 -10.58 15.79
N GLN A 58 -43.89 -11.35 14.81
CA GLN A 58 -43.10 -12.33 14.07
C GLN A 58 -41.93 -11.68 13.29
N MET A 59 -42.15 -10.49 12.74
CA MET A 59 -41.09 -9.70 12.11
C MET A 59 -40.05 -9.22 13.12
N VAL A 60 -40.46 -8.67 14.26
CA VAL A 60 -39.53 -8.24 15.32
C VAL A 60 -38.69 -9.41 15.83
N ASP A 61 -39.30 -10.57 16.07
CA ASP A 61 -38.58 -11.79 16.44
C ASP A 61 -37.52 -12.18 15.40
N SER A 62 -37.83 -12.00 14.12
CA SER A 62 -36.93 -12.34 13.02
C SER A 62 -35.79 -11.32 12.86
N ILE A 63 -36.03 -10.03 13.12
CA ILE A 63 -34.99 -8.98 13.15
C ILE A 63 -33.99 -9.29 14.26
N ILE A 64 -34.46 -9.55 15.48
CA ILE A 64 -33.60 -9.87 16.63
C ILE A 64 -32.82 -11.16 16.36
N GLY A 65 -33.46 -12.15 15.74
CA GLY A 65 -32.80 -13.38 15.36
C GLY A 65 -31.65 -13.16 14.37
N ILE A 66 -31.85 -12.31 13.36
CA ILE A 66 -30.79 -11.93 12.41
C ILE A 66 -29.64 -11.23 13.17
N MET A 67 -29.96 -10.18 13.94
CA MET A 67 -28.97 -9.42 14.74
C MET A 67 -28.12 -10.35 15.63
N SER A 68 -28.74 -11.36 16.26
CA SER A 68 -28.05 -12.33 17.14
C SER A 68 -26.96 -13.16 16.46
N LYS A 69 -26.99 -13.31 15.13
CA LYS A 69 -26.05 -14.14 14.36
C LYS A 69 -25.13 -13.34 13.45
N THR A 70 -25.46 -12.09 13.14
CA THR A 70 -24.69 -11.25 12.23
C THR A 70 -23.92 -10.11 12.91
N GLU A 71 -24.23 -9.79 14.17
CA GLU A 71 -23.50 -8.80 14.97
C GLU A 71 -22.60 -9.50 15.99
N ASN A 72 -21.45 -8.90 16.31
CA ASN A 72 -20.46 -9.53 17.17
C ASN A 72 -19.79 -8.50 18.09
N ASP A 73 -19.94 -8.69 19.40
CA ASP A 73 -19.41 -7.83 20.47
C ASP A 73 -20.02 -6.42 20.54
N ASP A 74 -21.21 -6.21 19.97
CA ASP A 74 -21.98 -4.97 20.08
C ASP A 74 -22.88 -4.98 21.32
N ASP A 75 -23.10 -3.80 21.91
CA ASP A 75 -23.91 -3.63 23.12
C ASP A 75 -25.34 -3.17 22.74
N PHE A 76 -26.32 -4.03 23.03
CA PHE A 76 -27.73 -3.85 22.65
C PHE A 76 -28.58 -3.33 23.79
N TYR A 77 -29.46 -2.39 23.46
CA TYR A 77 -30.48 -1.86 24.35
C TYR A 77 -31.86 -1.97 23.70
N LEU A 78 -32.86 -2.34 24.50
CA LEU A 78 -34.27 -2.20 24.15
C LEU A 78 -34.80 -0.89 24.72
N MET A 79 -35.49 -0.11 23.89
CA MET A 79 -36.19 1.11 24.29
C MET A 79 -37.67 1.01 23.90
N PRO A 80 -38.58 0.79 24.86
CA PRO A 80 -40.02 0.90 24.59
C PRO A 80 -40.35 2.35 24.21
N MET A 81 -40.84 2.61 23.00
CA MET A 81 -41.15 4.00 22.57
C MET A 81 -42.31 4.62 23.35
N ASN A 82 -43.14 3.80 24.00
CA ASN A 82 -44.23 4.23 24.87
C ASN A 82 -43.74 4.72 26.25
N SER A 83 -42.52 4.34 26.64
CA SER A 83 -41.81 4.77 27.84
C SER A 83 -40.30 4.84 27.56
N PRO A 84 -39.83 5.84 26.80
CA PRO A 84 -38.43 5.88 26.33
C PRO A 84 -37.38 5.92 27.44
N THR A 85 -37.77 6.30 28.66
CA THR A 85 -36.92 6.31 29.86
C THR A 85 -36.69 4.92 30.47
N ASP A 86 -37.53 3.94 30.13
CA ASP A 86 -37.48 2.57 30.66
C ASP A 86 -36.57 1.70 29.79
N LEU A 87 -35.31 2.12 29.63
CA LEU A 87 -34.31 1.41 28.83
C LEU A 87 -33.93 0.07 29.49
N ILE A 88 -33.72 -0.96 28.67
CA ILE A 88 -33.29 -2.28 29.14
C ILE A 88 -32.05 -2.75 28.38
N GLY A 89 -30.96 -3.01 29.12
CA GLY A 89 -29.65 -3.38 28.58
C GLY A 89 -28.50 -2.91 29.47
N PRO A 90 -27.24 -3.06 29.04
CA PRO A 90 -26.83 -3.65 27.77
C PRO A 90 -26.95 -5.18 27.74
N TYR A 91 -27.24 -5.73 26.57
CA TYR A 91 -27.07 -7.14 26.24
C TYR A 91 -26.02 -7.29 25.16
N ARG A 92 -25.17 -8.31 25.27
CA ARG A 92 -24.07 -8.49 24.32
C ARG A 92 -24.37 -9.62 23.34
N THR A 93 -24.14 -9.38 22.06
CA THR A 93 -24.18 -10.44 21.03
C THR A 93 -23.04 -11.42 21.21
N GLY A 94 -23.34 -12.71 21.06
CA GLY A 94 -22.37 -13.80 21.23
C GLY A 94 -22.22 -14.31 22.67
N ASP A 95 -22.66 -13.55 23.67
CA ASP A 95 -22.78 -14.03 25.06
C ASP A 95 -24.11 -14.81 25.24
N ASN A 96 -24.14 -15.72 26.24
CA ASN A 96 -25.35 -16.50 26.57
C ASN A 96 -26.57 -15.59 26.90
N ASP A 97 -26.30 -14.34 27.30
CA ASP A 97 -27.30 -13.36 27.71
C ASP A 97 -28.15 -12.84 26.53
N PHE A 98 -27.71 -12.99 25.27
CA PHE A 98 -28.50 -12.53 24.13
C PHE A 98 -29.79 -13.36 23.91
N GLU A 99 -29.79 -14.63 24.29
CA GLU A 99 -31.04 -15.42 24.30
C GLU A 99 -32.05 -14.86 25.32
N GLU A 100 -31.57 -14.26 26.41
CA GLU A 100 -32.41 -13.58 27.39
C GLU A 100 -32.94 -12.26 26.83
N PHE A 101 -32.13 -11.51 26.07
CA PHE A 101 -32.57 -10.30 25.39
C PHE A 101 -33.77 -10.55 24.48
N ALA A 102 -33.69 -11.56 23.60
CA ALA A 102 -34.79 -11.89 22.68
C ALA A 102 -36.09 -12.25 23.43
N LYS A 103 -35.98 -13.02 24.53
CA LYS A 103 -37.12 -13.37 25.39
C LYS A 103 -37.69 -12.13 26.07
N LEU A 104 -36.83 -11.26 26.58
CA LEU A 104 -37.23 -10.02 27.22
C LEU A 104 -37.97 -9.09 26.27
N VAL A 105 -37.43 -8.84 25.06
CA VAL A 105 -38.10 -7.99 24.06
C VAL A 105 -39.50 -8.54 23.76
N ARG A 106 -39.61 -9.86 23.55
CA ARG A 106 -40.90 -10.50 23.32
C ARG A 106 -41.86 -10.30 24.49
N ASN A 107 -41.42 -10.54 25.73
CA ASN A 107 -42.26 -10.37 26.91
C ASN A 107 -42.72 -8.92 27.06
N THR A 108 -41.81 -7.96 26.92
CA THR A 108 -42.11 -6.52 27.01
C THR A 108 -43.16 -6.09 26.00
N ILE A 109 -43.12 -6.62 24.77
CA ILE A 109 -44.16 -6.31 23.77
C ILE A 109 -45.47 -7.04 24.09
N GLN A 110 -45.42 -8.31 24.53
CA GLN A 110 -46.61 -9.10 24.86
C GLN A 110 -47.38 -8.59 26.09
N GLU A 111 -46.69 -7.99 27.05
CA GLU A 111 -47.29 -7.38 28.24
C GLU A 111 -47.91 -6.00 27.97
N ALA A 112 -47.65 -5.40 26.80
CA ALA A 112 -48.17 -4.09 26.44
C ALA A 112 -49.67 -4.11 26.12
N GLU A 113 -50.36 -3.03 26.45
CA GLU A 113 -51.76 -2.84 26.08
C GLU A 113 -51.87 -2.43 24.61
N SER A 114 -52.49 -3.28 23.78
CA SER A 114 -52.70 -2.96 22.37
C SER A 114 -53.50 -1.67 22.21
N ASN A 115 -52.84 -0.64 21.65
CA ASN A 115 -53.47 0.66 21.43
C ASN A 115 -52.84 1.38 20.23
N THR A 116 -53.54 1.30 19.10
CA THR A 116 -53.09 1.91 17.83
C THR A 116 -53.56 3.35 17.63
N SER A 117 -54.22 3.93 18.63
CA SER A 117 -54.79 5.28 18.57
C SER A 117 -53.93 6.34 19.26
N ILE A 118 -52.95 5.91 20.08
CA ILE A 118 -52.01 6.79 20.75
C ILE A 118 -50.83 7.05 19.79
N GLY A 119 -50.65 8.30 19.38
CA GLY A 119 -49.47 8.69 18.61
C GLY A 119 -48.19 8.57 19.45
N VAL A 120 -47.06 8.31 18.80
CA VAL A 120 -45.77 8.13 19.47
C VAL A 120 -44.95 9.42 19.40
N SER A 121 -44.44 9.89 20.54
CA SER A 121 -43.51 11.02 20.63
C SER A 121 -42.10 10.59 20.22
N ILE A 122 -41.87 10.50 18.91
CA ILE A 122 -40.58 10.08 18.34
C ILE A 122 -39.43 11.04 18.71
N ASP A 123 -39.70 12.31 18.99
CA ASP A 123 -38.72 13.28 19.49
C ASP A 123 -38.15 12.90 20.87
N GLU A 124 -38.99 12.39 21.77
CA GLU A 124 -38.56 11.92 23.09
C GLU A 124 -37.71 10.65 22.95
N THR A 125 -38.12 9.73 22.08
CA THR A 125 -37.34 8.50 21.79
C THR A 125 -35.94 8.83 21.24
N ILE A 126 -35.85 9.73 20.25
CA ILE A 126 -34.56 10.14 19.67
C ILE A 126 -33.72 10.91 20.69
N GLY A 127 -34.34 11.75 21.52
CA GLY A 127 -33.66 12.50 22.57
C GLY A 127 -33.04 11.59 23.65
N GLU A 128 -33.81 10.64 24.18
CA GLU A 128 -33.32 9.73 25.22
C GLU A 128 -32.28 8.74 24.66
N SER A 129 -32.44 8.28 23.42
CA SER A 129 -31.42 7.44 22.77
C SER A 129 -30.12 8.20 22.52
N TYR A 130 -30.19 9.49 22.14
CA TYR A 130 -29.00 10.33 22.05
C TYR A 130 -28.28 10.45 23.41
N ASN A 131 -29.03 10.70 24.49
CA ASN A 131 -28.47 10.79 25.83
C ASN A 131 -27.77 9.48 26.24
N LEU A 132 -28.37 8.33 25.93
CA LEU A 132 -27.76 7.03 26.18
C LEU A 132 -26.45 6.86 25.39
N LEU A 133 -26.48 7.09 24.07
CA LEU A 133 -25.29 6.95 23.22
C LEU A 133 -24.15 7.88 23.67
N ASP A 134 -24.48 9.11 24.09
CA ASP A 134 -23.50 10.07 24.60
C ASP A 134 -22.94 9.64 25.97
N MET A 135 -23.80 9.15 26.87
CA MET A 135 -23.40 8.64 28.19
C MET A 135 -22.47 7.42 28.08
N GLU A 136 -22.77 6.50 27.17
CA GLU A 136 -21.93 5.31 26.89
C GLU A 136 -20.65 5.66 26.11
N GLY A 137 -20.52 6.90 25.63
CA GLY A 137 -19.38 7.33 24.82
C GLY A 137 -19.25 6.56 23.51
N ALA A 138 -20.40 6.24 22.91
CA ALA A 138 -20.56 5.33 21.78
C ALA A 138 -19.71 5.76 20.56
N PRO A 139 -19.03 4.83 19.87
CA PRO A 139 -18.21 5.13 18.71
C PRO A 139 -19.06 5.48 17.47
N PRO A 140 -18.43 6.08 16.44
CA PRO A 140 -19.00 6.15 15.09
C PRO A 140 -19.56 4.80 14.62
N GLY A 141 -20.69 4.84 13.93
CA GLY A 141 -21.42 3.64 13.49
C GLY A 141 -22.45 3.11 14.50
N SER A 142 -22.45 3.57 15.75
CA SER A 142 -23.53 3.28 16.71
C SER A 142 -24.84 3.94 16.28
N GLY A 143 -25.99 3.46 16.78
CA GLY A 143 -27.24 4.05 16.34
C GLY A 143 -28.52 3.44 16.88
N LEU A 144 -29.61 3.94 16.32
CA LEU A 144 -30.98 3.68 16.71
C LEU A 144 -31.72 2.99 15.57
N TYR A 145 -32.41 1.88 15.88
CA TYR A 145 -33.38 1.24 14.99
C TYR A 145 -34.79 1.48 15.53
N LEU A 146 -35.64 2.15 14.74
CA LEU A 146 -37.02 2.47 15.10
C LEU A 146 -38.00 1.45 14.52
N ILE A 147 -38.99 1.02 15.32
CA ILE A 147 -40.09 0.14 14.91
C ILE A 147 -41.41 0.69 15.45
N SER A 148 -42.30 1.17 14.57
CA SER A 148 -43.66 1.61 14.95
C SER A 148 -44.61 1.58 13.75
N THR A 149 -45.89 1.29 14.02
CA THR A 149 -47.00 1.48 13.07
C THR A 149 -47.98 2.59 13.50
N ASN A 150 -47.77 3.21 14.67
CA ASN A 150 -48.58 4.33 15.14
C ASN A 150 -48.15 5.65 14.51
N LYS A 151 -49.11 6.55 14.27
CA LYS A 151 -48.85 7.85 13.63
C LYS A 151 -47.83 8.69 14.41
N TYR A 152 -46.85 9.20 13.67
CA TYR A 152 -45.93 10.23 14.13
C TYR A 152 -46.57 11.62 14.00
N PRO A 153 -46.16 12.59 14.82
CA PRO A 153 -46.48 13.99 14.56
C PRO A 153 -45.81 14.46 13.26
N ASP A 154 -46.58 14.90 12.28
CA ASP A 154 -46.12 15.12 10.89
C ASP A 154 -46.18 16.58 10.41
N HIS A 155 -46.58 17.49 11.29
CA HIS A 155 -46.65 18.91 10.95
C HIS A 155 -45.24 19.53 10.82
N LYS A 156 -45.05 20.35 9.79
CA LYS A 156 -43.74 20.95 9.43
C LYS A 156 -42.97 21.59 10.59
N ASN A 157 -43.69 22.25 11.51
CA ASN A 157 -43.05 22.89 12.66
C ASN A 157 -42.42 21.88 13.60
N TYR A 158 -43.07 20.74 13.87
CA TYR A 158 -42.52 19.69 14.73
C TYR A 158 -41.28 19.07 14.10
N ILE A 159 -41.36 18.69 12.83
CA ILE A 159 -40.21 18.10 12.12
C ILE A 159 -39.02 19.07 12.14
N GLY A 160 -39.22 20.31 11.70
CA GLY A 160 -38.11 21.28 11.58
C GLY A 160 -37.54 21.80 12.91
N HIS A 161 -38.33 21.85 13.98
CA HIS A 161 -37.87 22.40 15.27
C HIS A 161 -37.50 21.32 16.30
N LYS A 162 -37.92 20.08 16.12
CA LYS A 162 -37.65 18.99 17.06
C LYS A 162 -36.86 17.85 16.45
N LEU A 163 -37.24 17.35 15.28
CA LEU A 163 -36.59 16.18 14.69
C LEU A 163 -35.30 16.53 13.96
N ASP A 164 -35.31 17.58 13.12
CA ASP A 164 -34.13 17.98 12.34
C ASP A 164 -32.91 18.29 13.23
N PRO A 165 -33.03 19.06 14.34
CA PRO A 165 -31.90 19.31 15.23
C PRO A 165 -31.34 18.04 15.89
N LEU A 166 -32.20 17.06 16.21
CA LEU A 166 -31.77 15.79 16.79
C LEU A 166 -31.04 14.92 15.76
N ALA A 167 -31.55 14.86 14.52
CA ALA A 167 -30.89 14.16 13.43
C ALA A 167 -29.50 14.77 13.12
N ASP A 168 -29.37 16.10 13.15
CA ASP A 168 -28.09 16.80 12.98
C ASP A 168 -27.07 16.42 14.08
N LEU A 169 -27.53 16.21 15.32
CA LEU A 169 -26.67 15.75 16.42
C LEU A 169 -26.16 14.33 16.18
N TYR A 170 -27.02 13.42 15.71
CA TYR A 170 -26.63 12.05 15.32
C TYR A 170 -25.60 12.08 14.18
N PHE A 171 -25.89 12.84 13.12
CA PHE A 171 -25.00 12.98 11.97
C PHE A 171 -23.62 13.51 12.38
N GLY A 172 -23.58 14.53 13.24
CA GLY A 172 -22.34 15.12 13.75
C GLY A 172 -21.46 14.17 14.58
N ARG A 173 -22.03 13.07 15.10
CA ARG A 173 -21.33 12.01 15.82
C ARG A 173 -21.04 10.77 14.96
N GLU A 174 -21.42 10.80 13.69
CA GLU A 174 -21.40 9.64 12.78
C GLU A 174 -22.26 8.47 13.31
N TRP A 175 -23.34 8.79 14.04
CA TRP A 175 -24.35 7.83 14.45
C TRP A 175 -25.53 7.81 13.48
N HIS A 176 -26.24 6.68 13.41
CA HIS A 176 -27.34 6.50 12.48
C HIS A 176 -28.70 6.40 13.16
N ILE A 177 -29.74 6.86 12.46
CA ILE A 177 -31.13 6.56 12.78
C ILE A 177 -31.68 5.72 11.62
N SER A 178 -31.93 4.45 11.87
CA SER A 178 -32.50 3.51 10.90
C SER A 178 -33.92 3.15 11.30
N THR A 179 -34.74 2.68 10.37
CA THR A 179 -36.16 2.38 10.64
C THR A 179 -36.61 1.10 9.94
N PHE A 180 -37.39 0.30 10.65
CA PHE A 180 -38.14 -0.81 10.06
C PHE A 180 -39.58 -0.38 9.81
N ALA A 181 -39.96 -0.36 8.54
CA ALA A 181 -41.32 -0.03 8.13
C ALA A 181 -42.12 -1.32 8.01
N LEU A 182 -42.91 -1.63 9.05
CA LEU A 182 -43.82 -2.79 9.07
C LEU A 182 -44.99 -2.60 8.10
N SER A 183 -45.62 -3.71 7.70
CA SER A 183 -46.85 -3.68 6.90
C SER A 183 -47.94 -2.85 7.60
N GLY A 184 -48.58 -1.94 6.85
CA GLY A 184 -49.64 -1.08 7.37
C GLY A 184 -49.16 0.23 8.00
N ILE A 185 -47.86 0.55 7.94
CA ILE A 185 -47.34 1.86 8.38
C ILE A 185 -48.02 3.02 7.61
N PRO A 186 -48.43 4.11 8.29
CA PRO A 186 -48.97 5.29 7.63
C PRO A 186 -47.97 5.93 6.65
N GLU A 187 -48.44 6.41 5.50
CA GLU A 187 -47.59 7.06 4.47
C GLU A 187 -46.82 8.27 5.04
N SER A 188 -47.45 9.07 5.90
CA SER A 188 -46.80 10.20 6.58
C SER A 188 -45.65 9.75 7.51
N ASN A 189 -45.78 8.59 8.16
CA ASN A 189 -44.70 8.04 8.97
C ASN A 189 -43.53 7.57 8.11
N LEU A 190 -43.82 6.95 6.96
CA LEU A 190 -42.80 6.52 6.02
C LEU A 190 -42.01 7.72 5.48
N GLU A 191 -42.67 8.83 5.16
CA GLU A 191 -42.00 10.08 4.75
C GLU A 191 -41.06 10.60 5.84
N ILE A 192 -41.53 10.66 7.09
CA ILE A 192 -40.72 11.12 8.24
C ILE A 192 -39.54 10.18 8.49
N SER A 193 -39.78 8.87 8.47
CA SER A 193 -38.73 7.86 8.66
C SER A 193 -37.68 7.95 7.56
N THR A 194 -38.10 8.21 6.33
CA THR A 194 -37.20 8.42 5.19
C THR A 194 -36.35 9.65 5.37
N LYS A 195 -36.95 10.75 5.84
CA LYS A 195 -36.22 11.97 6.14
C LYS A 195 -35.20 11.73 7.26
N LEU A 196 -35.60 11.13 8.37
CA LEU A 196 -34.71 10.84 9.51
C LEU A 196 -33.52 9.96 9.11
N ALA A 197 -33.80 8.86 8.40
CA ALA A 197 -32.75 7.95 7.94
C ALA A 197 -31.80 8.65 6.96
N GLY A 198 -32.33 9.36 5.96
CA GLY A 198 -31.52 10.06 4.96
C GLY A 198 -30.79 11.32 5.48
N SER A 199 -31.26 11.93 6.56
CA SER A 199 -30.58 13.01 7.27
C SER A 199 -29.42 12.50 8.14
N THR A 200 -29.34 11.19 8.36
CA THR A 200 -28.21 10.51 9.02
C THR A 200 -27.55 9.54 8.04
N SER A 201 -26.59 8.73 8.49
CA SER A 201 -26.06 7.59 7.71
C SER A 201 -26.96 6.34 7.81
N GLY A 202 -28.24 6.52 8.14
CA GLY A 202 -29.19 5.44 8.41
C GLY A 202 -29.91 4.89 7.18
N HIS A 203 -30.67 3.82 7.40
CA HIS A 203 -31.39 3.09 6.36
C HIS A 203 -32.85 2.82 6.74
N ILE A 204 -33.70 2.65 5.72
CA ILE A 204 -35.05 2.12 5.89
C ILE A 204 -35.09 0.69 5.36
N PHE A 205 -35.64 -0.20 6.16
CA PHE A 205 -35.94 -1.57 5.79
C PHE A 205 -37.45 -1.74 5.71
N LEU A 206 -37.97 -1.91 4.49
CA LEU A 206 -39.39 -2.16 4.25
C LEU A 206 -39.69 -3.64 4.55
N LEU A 207 -40.47 -3.92 5.60
CA LEU A 207 -40.82 -5.27 6.05
C LEU A 207 -42.24 -5.67 5.62
N ASP A 208 -42.67 -5.21 4.44
CA ASP A 208 -43.91 -5.62 3.80
C ASP A 208 -43.85 -7.07 3.27
N ASN A 209 -42.64 -7.58 3.04
CA ASN A 209 -42.36 -8.95 2.63
C ASN A 209 -40.95 -9.39 3.07
N ILE A 210 -40.59 -10.65 2.83
CA ILE A 210 -39.30 -11.23 3.25
C ILE A 210 -38.05 -10.56 2.66
N ASN A 211 -38.17 -9.81 1.56
CA ASN A 211 -37.02 -9.13 0.96
C ASN A 211 -36.47 -8.02 1.87
N GLY A 212 -37.32 -7.43 2.71
CA GLY A 212 -36.89 -6.47 3.73
C GLY A 212 -35.88 -7.06 4.72
N LEU A 213 -36.17 -8.28 5.20
CA LEU A 213 -35.29 -9.03 6.11
C LEU A 213 -33.97 -9.38 5.42
N LYS A 214 -34.03 -9.79 4.14
CA LYS A 214 -32.82 -10.00 3.33
C LYS A 214 -31.98 -8.73 3.22
N SER A 215 -32.59 -7.60 2.84
CA SER A 215 -31.86 -6.33 2.70
C SER A 215 -31.25 -5.85 4.01
N PHE A 216 -31.96 -6.05 5.12
CA PHE A 216 -31.41 -5.78 6.46
C PHE A 216 -30.21 -6.68 6.78
N THR A 217 -30.32 -7.97 6.48
CA THR A 217 -29.24 -8.93 6.68
C THR A 217 -28.01 -8.58 5.83
N GLU A 218 -28.18 -8.24 4.55
CA GLU A 218 -27.09 -7.81 3.69
C GLU A 218 -26.41 -6.54 4.20
N HIS A 219 -27.20 -5.59 4.72
CA HIS A 219 -26.67 -4.39 5.35
C HIS A 219 -25.76 -4.75 6.54
N LEU A 220 -26.22 -5.59 7.48
CA LEU A 220 -25.39 -6.00 8.62
C LEU A 220 -24.13 -6.75 8.18
N LEU A 221 -24.24 -7.70 7.25
CA LEU A 221 -23.10 -8.48 6.77
C LEU A 221 -22.02 -7.61 6.09
N ILE A 222 -22.44 -6.56 5.37
CA ILE A 222 -21.52 -5.59 4.74
C ILE A 222 -20.89 -4.68 5.79
N THR A 223 -21.69 -4.10 6.69
CA THR A 223 -21.23 -3.21 7.76
C THR A 223 -20.20 -3.91 8.64
N ASN A 224 -20.45 -5.18 8.99
CA ASN A 224 -19.59 -5.98 9.85
C ASN A 224 -18.47 -6.72 9.09
N LYS A 225 -18.36 -6.49 7.77
CA LYS A 225 -17.34 -7.09 6.88
C LYS A 225 -17.30 -8.62 6.95
N ILE A 226 -18.45 -9.25 7.20
CA ILE A 226 -18.59 -10.71 7.29
C ILE A 226 -18.59 -11.32 5.89
N GLY A 227 -19.31 -10.70 4.95
CA GLY A 227 -19.41 -11.21 3.58
C GLY A 227 -20.61 -10.69 2.82
N LYS A 228 -20.98 -11.39 1.76
CA LYS A 228 -22.17 -11.12 0.95
C LYS A 228 -22.97 -12.41 0.78
N LEU A 229 -24.29 -12.28 0.73
CA LEU A 229 -25.19 -13.40 0.47
C LEU A 229 -25.11 -13.84 -0.99
N ILE A 230 -25.03 -15.15 -1.19
CA ILE A 230 -25.07 -15.83 -2.48
C ILE A 230 -26.45 -16.48 -2.62
N PRO A 231 -27.19 -16.25 -3.73
CA PRO A 231 -28.50 -16.86 -3.93
C PRO A 231 -28.37 -18.38 -4.14
N SER A 232 -29.19 -19.15 -3.42
CA SER A 232 -29.30 -20.62 -3.59
C SER A 232 -30.70 -21.07 -4.01
N GLY A 233 -31.71 -20.19 -3.96
CA GLY A 233 -33.02 -20.44 -4.56
C GLY A 233 -34.10 -19.47 -4.08
N GLU A 234 -35.13 -19.26 -4.89
CA GLU A 234 -36.30 -18.47 -4.51
C GLU A 234 -37.54 -19.01 -5.22
N LYS A 235 -38.64 -19.16 -4.48
CA LYS A 235 -39.91 -19.63 -5.04
C LYS A 235 -41.09 -19.21 -4.17
N LYS A 236 -42.18 -18.81 -4.81
CA LYS A 236 -43.50 -18.73 -4.16
C LYS A 236 -44.11 -20.12 -4.10
N LEU A 237 -44.21 -20.68 -2.91
CA LEU A 237 -44.68 -22.03 -2.65
C LEU A 237 -46.17 -22.05 -2.30
N THR A 238 -46.85 -23.12 -2.71
CA THR A 238 -48.06 -23.63 -2.07
C THR A 238 -47.68 -24.76 -1.11
N PHE A 239 -48.59 -25.16 -0.22
CA PHE A 239 -48.33 -26.18 0.81
C PHE A 239 -47.73 -27.51 0.27
N ASN A 240 -48.05 -27.89 -0.97
CA ASN A 240 -47.57 -29.13 -1.60
C ASN A 240 -46.31 -28.93 -2.46
N ASP A 241 -45.84 -27.69 -2.62
CA ASP A 241 -44.65 -27.40 -3.41
C ASP A 241 -43.37 -27.70 -2.63
N LEU A 242 -42.32 -28.03 -3.39
CA LEU A 242 -40.94 -28.18 -2.92
C LEU A 242 -40.08 -27.06 -3.53
N LEU A 243 -39.21 -26.49 -2.70
CA LEU A 243 -38.01 -25.76 -3.12
C LEU A 243 -36.80 -26.60 -2.70
N ILE A 244 -35.89 -26.83 -3.65
CA ILE A 244 -34.57 -27.41 -3.39
C ILE A 244 -33.57 -26.28 -3.55
N SER A 245 -32.76 -26.05 -2.53
CA SER A 245 -31.70 -25.05 -2.55
C SER A 245 -30.34 -25.72 -2.45
N ASP A 246 -29.43 -25.33 -3.33
CA ASP A 246 -28.09 -25.88 -3.41
C ASP A 246 -27.11 -24.91 -2.75
N ILE A 247 -26.31 -25.43 -1.81
CA ILE A 247 -25.31 -24.69 -1.06
C ILE A 247 -23.96 -25.29 -1.39
N GLU A 248 -23.10 -24.48 -2.00
CA GLU A 248 -21.82 -24.93 -2.51
C GLU A 248 -20.74 -24.75 -1.45
N VAL A 249 -20.07 -25.84 -1.08
CA VAL A 249 -19.03 -25.86 -0.07
C VAL A 249 -17.70 -26.24 -0.72
N LEU A 250 -16.76 -25.30 -0.72
CA LEU A 250 -15.43 -25.51 -1.28
C LEU A 250 -14.51 -26.24 -0.28
N PRO A 251 -13.47 -26.94 -0.75
CA PRO A 251 -12.41 -27.43 0.13
C PRO A 251 -11.78 -26.30 0.95
N GLY A 252 -11.57 -26.54 2.24
CA GLY A 252 -11.04 -25.55 3.18
C GLY A 252 -12.04 -24.52 3.69
N THR A 253 -13.34 -24.68 3.41
CA THR A 253 -14.38 -23.86 4.03
C THR A 253 -14.40 -24.07 5.55
N GLU A 254 -14.25 -22.97 6.29
CA GLU A 254 -14.27 -22.94 7.76
C GLU A 254 -15.69 -22.98 8.29
N TYR A 255 -16.59 -22.23 7.65
CA TYR A 255 -18.00 -22.27 7.97
C TYR A 255 -18.86 -21.87 6.79
N VAL A 256 -20.10 -22.33 6.82
CA VAL A 256 -21.19 -21.89 5.95
C VAL A 256 -22.31 -21.37 6.83
N MET A 257 -22.81 -20.18 6.51
CA MET A 257 -24.01 -19.62 7.10
C MET A 257 -25.10 -19.60 6.03
N ALA A 258 -26.02 -20.56 6.11
CA ALA A 258 -27.19 -20.65 5.24
C ALA A 258 -28.38 -19.94 5.88
N MET A 259 -29.06 -19.12 5.10
CA MET A 259 -30.16 -18.26 5.53
C MET A 259 -31.37 -18.47 4.64
N PHE A 260 -32.53 -18.61 5.25
CA PHE A 260 -33.80 -18.77 4.57
C PHE A 260 -34.76 -17.74 5.09
N PHE A 261 -35.41 -17.01 4.19
CA PHE A 261 -36.49 -16.09 4.54
C PHE A 261 -37.82 -16.65 4.03
N ARG A 262 -38.86 -16.63 4.87
CA ARG A 262 -40.17 -17.23 4.59
C ARG A 262 -41.31 -16.31 5.03
N ASP A 263 -42.36 -16.22 4.22
CA ASP A 263 -43.54 -15.41 4.54
C ASP A 263 -44.32 -15.94 5.76
N ASN A 264 -44.21 -17.24 6.06
CA ASN A 264 -44.97 -17.92 7.11
C ASN A 264 -44.10 -18.94 7.86
N ASN A 265 -44.28 -19.02 9.18
CA ASN A 265 -43.62 -19.95 10.11
C ASN A 265 -44.01 -21.44 9.94
N ALA A 266 -44.88 -21.79 8.98
CA ALA A 266 -45.21 -23.17 8.69
C ALA A 266 -44.04 -23.93 8.00
N GLY A 267 -44.22 -25.24 7.83
CA GLY A 267 -43.36 -26.09 7.01
C GLY A 267 -42.12 -26.64 7.71
N SER A 268 -41.20 -27.18 6.91
CA SER A 268 -39.95 -27.78 7.39
C SER A 268 -38.79 -27.54 6.43
N PHE A 269 -37.60 -27.42 7.01
CA PHE A 269 -36.32 -27.31 6.31
C PHE A 269 -35.49 -28.55 6.60
N ARG A 270 -35.09 -29.29 5.57
CA ARG A 270 -34.31 -30.52 5.71
C ARG A 270 -32.95 -30.36 5.01
N LEU A 271 -31.88 -30.25 5.80
CA LEU A 271 -30.51 -30.16 5.32
C LEU A 271 -29.96 -31.55 5.01
N LYS A 272 -29.40 -31.73 3.82
CA LYS A 272 -28.69 -32.93 3.39
C LYS A 272 -27.24 -32.58 3.08
N ASN A 273 -26.34 -33.42 3.56
CA ASN A 273 -24.92 -33.32 3.25
C ASN A 273 -24.64 -33.83 1.81
N PRO A 274 -23.43 -33.61 1.27
CA PRO A 274 -23.02 -34.11 -0.05
C PRO A 274 -23.20 -35.62 -0.28
N ASP A 275 -23.22 -36.44 0.78
CA ASP A 275 -23.50 -37.88 0.69
C ASP A 275 -25.00 -38.20 0.57
N GLY A 276 -25.86 -37.17 0.57
CA GLY A 276 -27.32 -37.28 0.52
C GLY A 276 -27.96 -37.70 1.86
N LEU A 277 -27.17 -37.76 2.93
CA LEU A 277 -27.67 -38.05 4.28
C LEU A 277 -28.24 -36.78 4.89
N GLU A 278 -29.37 -36.91 5.59
CA GLU A 278 -29.82 -35.80 6.42
C GLU A 278 -28.75 -35.50 7.46
N ALA A 279 -28.36 -34.23 7.55
CA ALA A 279 -27.35 -33.79 8.50
C ALA A 279 -27.81 -34.20 9.91
N SER A 280 -27.12 -35.19 10.49
CA SER A 280 -27.42 -35.73 11.82
C SER A 280 -26.67 -34.97 12.91
N THR A 281 -27.01 -35.18 14.18
CA THR A 281 -26.31 -34.62 15.35
C THR A 281 -24.78 -34.84 15.38
N GLY A 282 -24.23 -35.77 14.57
CA GLY A 282 -22.79 -35.97 14.38
C GLY A 282 -22.14 -34.93 13.45
N ASP A 283 -22.68 -34.74 12.24
CA ASP A 283 -22.30 -33.67 11.28
C ASP A 283 -22.73 -32.28 11.78
N ARG A 284 -23.70 -32.24 12.69
CA ARG A 284 -24.19 -31.04 13.38
C ARG A 284 -23.52 -30.78 14.72
N SER A 285 -22.57 -31.62 15.16
CA SER A 285 -21.90 -31.43 16.47
C SER A 285 -21.15 -30.10 16.56
N SER A 286 -20.80 -29.52 15.41
CA SER A 286 -20.25 -28.17 15.23
C SER A 286 -21.21 -27.22 14.50
N SER A 287 -22.52 -27.49 14.44
CA SER A 287 -23.51 -26.62 13.77
C SER A 287 -24.49 -26.00 14.76
N SER A 288 -24.97 -24.79 14.46
CA SER A 288 -26.07 -24.15 15.20
C SER A 288 -27.23 -23.81 14.27
N VAL A 289 -28.46 -23.91 14.79
CA VAL A 289 -29.68 -23.51 14.11
C VAL A 289 -30.39 -22.45 14.93
N LEU A 290 -30.79 -21.37 14.26
CA LEU A 290 -31.73 -20.41 14.77
C LEU A 290 -32.95 -20.42 13.85
N GLU A 291 -34.12 -20.68 14.43
CA GLU A 291 -35.38 -20.64 13.72
C GLU A 291 -36.28 -19.59 14.35
N THR A 292 -36.62 -18.57 13.56
CA THR A 292 -37.62 -17.56 13.88
C THR A 292 -38.83 -17.72 12.94
N PRO A 293 -39.92 -16.97 13.16
CA PRO A 293 -41.09 -17.07 12.29
C PRO A 293 -40.80 -16.84 10.80
N ASN A 294 -40.01 -15.82 10.46
CA ASN A 294 -39.75 -15.44 9.07
C ASN A 294 -38.31 -15.73 8.60
N THR A 295 -37.42 -16.21 9.48
CA THR A 295 -36.03 -16.50 9.15
C THR A 295 -35.57 -17.82 9.72
N VAL A 296 -34.81 -18.60 8.96
CA VAL A 296 -34.06 -19.78 9.44
C VAL A 296 -32.59 -19.57 9.11
N ILE A 297 -31.71 -19.67 10.11
CA ILE A 297 -30.27 -19.52 9.97
C ILE A 297 -29.58 -20.80 10.43
N TRP A 298 -28.79 -21.40 9.57
CA TRP A 298 -27.91 -22.52 9.89
C TRP A 298 -26.46 -22.07 9.76
N ILE A 299 -25.69 -22.26 10.83
CA ILE A 299 -24.23 -22.11 10.81
C ILE A 299 -23.63 -23.50 10.90
N ILE A 300 -22.90 -23.91 9.86
CA ILE A 300 -22.25 -25.22 9.76
C ILE A 300 -20.75 -24.95 9.79
N ASN A 301 -20.07 -25.36 10.86
CA ASN A 301 -18.62 -25.21 10.96
C ASN A 301 -17.90 -26.47 10.46
N ASP A 302 -16.76 -26.27 9.80
CA ASP A 302 -15.96 -27.29 9.12
C ASP A 302 -16.79 -28.24 8.22
N PRO A 303 -17.65 -27.71 7.33
CA PRO A 303 -18.53 -28.53 6.50
C PRO A 303 -17.72 -29.40 5.53
N ILE A 304 -18.20 -30.63 5.29
CA ILE A 304 -17.62 -31.47 4.24
C ILE A 304 -17.79 -30.79 2.86
N PRO A 305 -16.74 -30.75 2.02
CA PRO A 305 -16.83 -30.13 0.69
C PRO A 305 -17.83 -30.85 -0.23
N GLY A 306 -18.48 -30.09 -1.10
CA GLY A 306 -19.48 -30.59 -2.04
C GLY A 306 -20.75 -29.75 -2.06
N ILE A 307 -21.82 -30.31 -2.64
CA ILE A 307 -23.13 -29.65 -2.70
C ILE A 307 -23.96 -30.14 -1.52
N TRP A 308 -24.33 -29.21 -0.65
CA TRP A 308 -25.33 -29.43 0.39
C TRP A 308 -26.70 -29.04 -0.15
N ASN A 309 -27.71 -29.86 0.06
CA ASN A 309 -29.07 -29.57 -0.41
C ASN A 309 -29.98 -29.22 0.76
N VAL A 310 -30.91 -28.31 0.52
CA VAL A 310 -31.96 -27.97 1.48
C VAL A 310 -33.31 -28.12 0.82
N ASP A 311 -34.08 -29.08 1.34
CA ASP A 311 -35.46 -29.29 0.93
C ASP A 311 -36.39 -28.46 1.81
N VAL A 312 -37.16 -27.56 1.19
CA VAL A 312 -38.17 -26.73 1.86
C VAL A 312 -39.57 -27.12 1.40
N THR A 313 -40.42 -27.52 2.35
CA THR A 313 -41.77 -28.02 2.08
C THR A 313 -42.78 -27.59 3.14
N GLY A 314 -44.08 -27.65 2.82
CA GLY A 314 -45.15 -27.34 3.77
C GLY A 314 -45.32 -25.85 4.06
N ILE A 315 -44.72 -24.97 3.25
CA ILE A 315 -44.82 -23.51 3.34
C ILE A 315 -45.76 -23.00 2.25
N SER A 316 -46.64 -22.06 2.60
CA SER A 316 -47.41 -21.27 1.63
C SER A 316 -46.97 -19.82 1.69
N GLY A 317 -46.51 -19.28 0.55
CA GLY A 317 -45.92 -17.94 0.48
C GLY A 317 -44.55 -17.94 -0.21
N LEU A 318 -43.92 -16.78 -0.30
CA LEU A 318 -42.57 -16.63 -0.81
C LEU A 318 -41.56 -17.24 0.18
N VAL A 319 -40.60 -17.97 -0.37
CA VAL A 319 -39.41 -18.45 0.32
C VAL A 319 -38.20 -18.11 -0.53
N SER A 320 -37.17 -17.54 0.09
CA SER A 320 -35.87 -17.32 -0.52
C SER A 320 -34.76 -17.94 0.34
N SER A 321 -33.73 -18.45 -0.33
CA SER A 321 -32.59 -19.15 0.25
C SER A 321 -31.31 -18.50 -0.23
N TRP A 322 -30.42 -18.28 0.73
CA TRP A 322 -29.15 -17.60 0.56
C TRP A 322 -28.09 -18.29 1.42
N TYR A 323 -26.83 -18.14 1.08
CA TYR A 323 -25.74 -18.56 1.94
C TYR A 323 -24.52 -17.66 1.81
N LEU A 324 -23.64 -17.71 2.79
CA LEU A 324 -22.27 -17.21 2.69
C LEU A 324 -21.33 -18.26 3.28
N SER A 325 -20.07 -18.22 2.88
CA SER A 325 -19.05 -19.11 3.41
C SER A 325 -17.74 -18.37 3.66
N SER A 326 -17.00 -18.80 4.68
CA SER A 326 -15.59 -18.43 4.89
C SER A 326 -14.70 -19.58 4.46
N ASN A 327 -13.59 -19.26 3.80
CA ASN A 327 -12.58 -20.24 3.43
C ASN A 327 -11.25 -19.88 4.07
N LYS A 328 -10.58 -20.88 4.67
CA LYS A 328 -9.28 -20.69 5.32
C LYS A 328 -8.16 -20.35 4.32
N TYR A 329 -8.35 -20.75 3.06
CA TYR A 329 -7.44 -20.43 1.98
C TYR A 329 -7.68 -19.00 1.49
N ARG A 330 -6.60 -18.24 1.40
CA ARG A 330 -6.57 -16.92 0.76
C ARG A 330 -5.73 -17.01 -0.49
N LEU A 331 -6.30 -16.57 -1.61
CA LEU A 331 -5.56 -16.41 -2.86
C LEU A 331 -4.81 -15.08 -2.81
N ASN A 332 -3.52 -15.13 -3.10
CA ASN A 332 -2.66 -13.97 -3.20
C ASN A 332 -2.05 -13.92 -4.59
N PHE A 333 -1.79 -12.70 -5.06
CA PHE A 333 -1.23 -12.44 -6.36
C PHE A 333 0.06 -11.66 -6.22
N GLN A 334 1.08 -12.06 -6.96
CA GLN A 334 2.39 -11.45 -6.97
C GLN A 334 2.78 -11.09 -8.40
N MET A 335 2.83 -9.78 -8.64
CA MET A 335 3.31 -9.14 -9.84
C MET A 335 3.69 -7.70 -9.50
N PRO A 336 4.65 -7.07 -10.18
CA PRO A 336 4.85 -5.63 -10.05
C PRO A 336 3.56 -4.85 -10.37
N GLU A 337 3.24 -3.84 -9.58
CA GLU A 337 2.04 -3.01 -9.78
C GLU A 337 2.03 -2.33 -11.16
N VAL A 338 3.22 -2.00 -11.68
CA VAL A 338 3.40 -1.44 -13.01
C VAL A 338 4.37 -2.30 -13.82
N VAL A 339 3.96 -2.69 -15.04
CA VAL A 339 4.77 -3.45 -15.99
C VAL A 339 4.97 -2.70 -17.31
N PRO A 340 6.12 -2.91 -17.98
CA PRO A 340 6.36 -2.38 -19.31
C PRO A 340 5.47 -3.04 -20.37
N THR A 341 5.04 -2.28 -21.37
CA THR A 341 4.31 -2.80 -22.55
C THR A 341 5.21 -3.49 -23.58
N ASP A 342 6.54 -3.36 -23.46
CA ASP A 342 7.51 -3.88 -24.43
C ASP A 342 8.19 -5.18 -23.97
N GLU A 343 7.84 -5.72 -22.79
CA GLU A 343 8.42 -6.97 -22.26
C GLU A 343 7.34 -7.94 -21.80
N ALA A 344 7.61 -9.24 -21.97
CA ALA A 344 6.85 -10.28 -21.29
C ALA A 344 6.97 -10.13 -19.77
N ALA A 345 5.91 -10.52 -19.05
CA ALA A 345 5.87 -10.48 -17.61
C ALA A 345 5.59 -11.87 -17.04
N VAL A 346 6.00 -12.10 -15.79
CA VAL A 346 5.63 -13.30 -15.04
C VAL A 346 4.54 -12.90 -14.06
N ILE A 347 3.46 -13.66 -14.07
CA ILE A 347 2.41 -13.59 -13.05
C ILE A 347 2.57 -14.78 -12.12
N SER A 348 2.38 -14.56 -10.82
CA SER A 348 2.46 -15.60 -9.82
C SER A 348 1.32 -15.47 -8.83
N ALA A 349 0.81 -16.60 -8.36
CA ALA A 349 -0.18 -16.69 -7.32
C ALA A 349 0.26 -17.69 -6.26
N PHE A 350 -0.09 -17.41 -5.02
CA PHE A 350 0.18 -18.33 -3.91
C PHE A 350 -0.98 -18.32 -2.92
N ILE A 351 -1.12 -19.45 -2.23
CA ILE A 351 -2.22 -19.69 -1.31
C ILE A 351 -1.70 -19.54 0.11
N SER A 352 -2.40 -18.80 0.95
CA SER A 352 -2.08 -18.71 2.37
C SER A 352 -3.22 -19.23 3.24
N GLU A 353 -2.85 -19.83 4.37
CA GLU A 353 -3.74 -20.25 5.46
C GLU A 353 -3.20 -19.60 6.74
N ALA A 354 -4.01 -18.79 7.43
CA ALA A 354 -3.57 -18.01 8.59
C ALA A 354 -2.25 -17.23 8.36
N GLU A 355 -2.12 -16.59 7.18
CA GLU A 355 -0.94 -15.84 6.71
C GLU A 355 0.33 -16.69 6.43
N ALA A 356 0.29 -17.99 6.67
CA ALA A 356 1.36 -18.91 6.26
C ALA A 356 1.11 -19.45 4.86
N LEU A 357 2.17 -19.62 4.08
CA LEU A 357 2.09 -20.28 2.77
C LEU A 357 1.55 -21.71 2.93
N SER A 358 0.48 -22.02 2.20
CA SER A 358 -0.15 -23.34 2.21
C SER A 358 0.00 -24.00 0.85
N LYS A 359 0.39 -25.28 0.86
CA LYS A 359 0.48 -26.09 -0.36
C LYS A 359 -0.85 -26.77 -0.59
N ILE A 360 -1.40 -26.62 -1.78
CA ILE A 360 -2.69 -27.21 -2.11
C ILE A 360 -2.53 -28.71 -2.36
N SER A 361 -3.62 -29.48 -2.22
CA SER A 361 -3.70 -30.87 -2.66
C SER A 361 -3.25 -31.03 -4.12
N LEU A 362 -2.70 -32.22 -4.43
CA LEU A 362 -2.05 -32.52 -5.71
C LEU A 362 -2.94 -32.28 -6.95
N ASP A 363 -4.26 -32.32 -6.77
CA ASP A 363 -5.23 -32.31 -7.86
C ASP A 363 -5.90 -30.95 -8.10
N ALA A 364 -5.59 -29.94 -7.26
CA ALA A 364 -6.15 -28.61 -7.45
C ALA A 364 -5.44 -27.85 -8.58
N THR A 365 -6.17 -26.99 -9.28
CA THR A 365 -5.65 -26.18 -10.39
C THR A 365 -5.77 -24.70 -10.07
N VAL A 366 -4.69 -23.95 -10.34
CA VAL A 366 -4.67 -22.50 -10.25
C VAL A 366 -4.68 -21.91 -11.65
N GLU A 367 -5.63 -21.04 -11.93
CA GLU A 367 -5.78 -20.35 -13.21
C GLU A 367 -5.86 -18.83 -12.98
N ALA A 368 -5.41 -18.05 -13.96
CA ALA A 368 -5.45 -16.61 -13.95
C ALA A 368 -6.12 -16.09 -15.22
N ASP A 369 -7.27 -15.46 -15.05
CA ASP A 369 -7.99 -14.78 -16.12
C ASP A 369 -7.55 -13.31 -16.16
N VAL A 370 -6.80 -12.95 -17.20
CA VAL A 370 -6.28 -11.59 -17.39
C VAL A 370 -7.10 -10.86 -18.44
N THR A 371 -7.71 -9.74 -18.06
CA THR A 371 -8.55 -8.91 -18.92
C THR A 371 -7.80 -7.60 -19.24
N PRO A 372 -7.35 -7.41 -20.49
CA PRO A 372 -6.73 -6.15 -20.91
C PRO A 372 -7.76 -5.02 -21.05
N PRO A 373 -7.32 -3.74 -21.03
CA PRO A 373 -8.19 -2.59 -21.25
C PRO A 373 -8.94 -2.68 -22.59
N GLY A 374 -10.26 -2.82 -22.54
CA GLY A 374 -11.13 -2.81 -23.73
C GLY A 374 -11.01 -4.05 -24.63
N LEU A 375 -10.38 -5.13 -24.17
CA LEU A 375 -10.22 -6.38 -24.91
C LEU A 375 -10.83 -7.57 -24.16
N SER A 376 -10.88 -8.72 -24.82
CA SER A 376 -11.35 -9.98 -24.24
C SER A 376 -10.33 -10.55 -23.24
N THR A 377 -10.86 -11.22 -22.22
CA THR A 377 -10.10 -11.99 -21.23
C THR A 377 -9.29 -13.13 -21.86
N VAL A 378 -8.09 -13.37 -21.34
CA VAL A 378 -7.21 -14.50 -21.68
C VAL A 378 -6.89 -15.28 -20.42
N SER A 379 -7.06 -16.60 -20.47
CA SER A 379 -6.83 -17.49 -19.32
C SER A 379 -5.44 -18.13 -19.37
N TYR A 380 -4.75 -18.14 -18.23
CA TYR A 380 -3.42 -18.70 -18.05
C TYR A 380 -3.43 -19.75 -16.92
N LYS A 381 -2.94 -20.95 -17.22
CA LYS A 381 -2.77 -21.98 -16.20
C LYS A 381 -1.46 -21.79 -15.46
N LEU A 382 -1.52 -21.56 -14.15
CA LEU A 382 -0.36 -21.32 -13.30
C LEU A 382 0.20 -22.65 -12.76
N LYS A 383 1.53 -22.81 -12.75
CA LYS A 383 2.21 -24.06 -12.38
C LYS A 383 3.31 -23.82 -11.35
N ASP A 384 3.56 -24.82 -10.52
CA ASP A 384 4.63 -24.90 -9.51
C ASP A 384 5.60 -26.06 -9.86
N ASP A 385 6.01 -26.11 -11.14
CA ASP A 385 6.81 -27.20 -11.73
C ASP A 385 8.23 -26.77 -12.16
N GLY A 386 8.64 -25.54 -11.82
CA GLY A 386 9.91 -24.93 -12.18
C GLY A 386 9.99 -24.51 -13.66
N SER A 387 8.85 -24.38 -14.34
CA SER A 387 8.76 -23.99 -15.75
C SER A 387 7.83 -22.79 -15.98
N ASP A 388 7.84 -22.24 -17.19
CA ASP A 388 6.92 -21.17 -17.63
C ASP A 388 6.87 -19.94 -16.71
N GLY A 389 8.02 -19.52 -16.17
CA GLY A 389 8.10 -18.37 -15.25
C GLY A 389 8.10 -18.75 -13.78
N ASP A 390 7.82 -20.00 -13.42
CA ASP A 390 8.11 -20.51 -12.09
C ASP A 390 9.62 -20.65 -11.86
N SER A 391 10.10 -20.05 -10.78
CA SER A 391 11.53 -20.03 -10.43
C SER A 391 11.96 -21.32 -9.73
N LYS A 392 11.05 -22.01 -9.01
CA LYS A 392 11.41 -23.19 -8.22
C LYS A 392 10.20 -24.10 -7.97
N SER A 393 10.26 -25.29 -8.56
CA SER A 393 9.24 -26.32 -8.36
C SER A 393 9.00 -26.70 -6.89
N GLY A 394 7.73 -26.86 -6.57
CA GLY A 394 7.19 -27.34 -5.31
C GLY A 394 7.36 -26.33 -4.16
N ASP A 395 7.56 -25.06 -4.46
CA ASP A 395 7.74 -24.02 -3.45
C ASP A 395 6.43 -23.37 -3.00
N GLY A 396 5.32 -23.62 -3.71
CA GLY A 396 3.99 -23.10 -3.42
C GLY A 396 3.61 -21.84 -4.20
N TYR A 397 4.47 -21.37 -5.11
CA TYR A 397 4.21 -20.24 -6.00
C TYR A 397 3.85 -20.73 -7.41
N TYR A 398 2.58 -20.63 -7.75
CA TYR A 398 2.07 -21.04 -9.05
C TYR A 398 2.24 -19.89 -10.04
N SER A 399 3.03 -20.08 -11.09
CA SER A 399 3.42 -18.99 -11.99
C SER A 399 3.16 -19.32 -13.47
N ALA A 400 3.06 -18.27 -14.29
CA ALA A 400 3.00 -18.36 -15.74
C ALA A 400 3.64 -17.12 -16.40
N SER A 401 4.21 -17.28 -17.59
CA SER A 401 4.70 -16.17 -18.40
C SER A 401 3.60 -15.65 -19.31
N ILE A 402 3.32 -14.36 -19.22
CA ILE A 402 2.38 -13.66 -20.11
C ILE A 402 3.16 -12.86 -21.16
N PRO A 403 2.66 -12.77 -22.40
CA PRO A 403 3.30 -11.95 -23.43
C PRO A 403 3.28 -10.47 -23.03
N ALA A 404 4.08 -9.66 -23.74
CA ALA A 404 4.12 -8.23 -23.52
C ALA A 404 2.71 -7.60 -23.65
N PRO A 405 2.28 -6.74 -22.69
CA PRO A 405 0.97 -6.10 -22.73
C PRO A 405 0.70 -5.38 -24.05
N LEU A 406 -0.43 -5.68 -24.69
CA LEU A 406 -0.76 -5.15 -26.02
C LEU A 406 -1.20 -3.68 -26.00
N SER A 407 -1.68 -3.20 -24.86
CA SER A 407 -2.14 -1.83 -24.65
C SER A 407 -1.74 -1.31 -23.28
N GLU A 408 -1.61 0.02 -23.16
CA GLU A 408 -1.44 0.68 -21.87
C GLU A 408 -2.74 0.73 -21.08
N GLY A 409 -2.62 0.82 -19.76
CA GLY A 409 -3.74 1.00 -18.84
C GLY A 409 -3.85 -0.12 -17.83
N LYS A 410 -5.00 -0.17 -17.16
CA LYS A 410 -5.26 -1.09 -16.04
C LYS A 410 -5.78 -2.44 -16.54
N TYR A 411 -5.07 -3.50 -16.17
CA TYR A 411 -5.43 -4.89 -16.43
C TYR A 411 -6.10 -5.45 -15.18
N GLU A 412 -7.19 -6.18 -15.38
CA GLU A 412 -7.86 -6.92 -14.32
C GLU A 412 -7.39 -8.37 -14.35
N VAL A 413 -7.12 -8.95 -13.19
CA VAL A 413 -6.65 -10.33 -13.05
C VAL A 413 -7.55 -11.04 -12.06
N SER A 414 -8.23 -12.10 -12.49
CA SER A 414 -9.02 -12.96 -11.61
C SER A 414 -8.28 -14.28 -11.40
N ILE A 415 -7.80 -14.52 -10.19
CA ILE A 415 -7.14 -15.78 -9.82
C ILE A 415 -8.20 -16.75 -9.34
N GLN A 416 -8.20 -17.95 -9.90
CA GLN A 416 -9.14 -19.02 -9.60
C GLN A 416 -8.40 -20.25 -9.09
N LEU A 417 -8.92 -20.84 -8.03
CA LEU A 417 -8.48 -22.11 -7.47
C LEU A 417 -9.64 -23.12 -7.56
N SER A 418 -9.43 -24.18 -8.32
CA SER A 418 -10.46 -25.19 -8.65
C SER A 418 -10.02 -26.59 -8.24
N TRP A 419 -10.98 -27.48 -8.02
CA TRP A 419 -10.74 -28.91 -7.72
C TRP A 419 -11.52 -29.80 -8.69
N PRO A 420 -11.04 -31.01 -9.05
CA PRO A 420 -11.64 -31.82 -10.12
C PRO A 420 -13.08 -32.26 -9.83
N ASP A 421 -13.39 -32.55 -8.56
CA ASP A 421 -14.69 -33.07 -8.12
C ASP A 421 -15.59 -31.96 -7.53
N VAL A 422 -15.17 -30.70 -7.63
CA VAL A 422 -15.92 -29.54 -7.15
C VAL A 422 -16.20 -28.63 -8.32
N LYS A 423 -17.48 -28.45 -8.65
CA LYS A 423 -17.91 -27.67 -9.82
C LYS A 423 -17.48 -26.18 -9.76
N TYR A 424 -17.16 -25.68 -8.58
CA TYR A 424 -16.91 -24.26 -8.30
C TYR A 424 -15.49 -24.03 -7.80
N SER A 425 -15.04 -22.79 -7.98
CA SER A 425 -13.69 -22.36 -7.66
C SER A 425 -13.70 -21.24 -6.62
N LEU A 426 -12.63 -21.16 -5.85
CA LEU A 426 -12.32 -19.99 -5.04
C LEU A 426 -11.73 -18.94 -5.98
N THR A 427 -12.26 -17.71 -5.97
CA THR A 427 -11.83 -16.65 -6.90
C THR A 427 -11.43 -15.38 -6.16
N ARG A 428 -10.39 -14.70 -6.65
CA ARG A 428 -9.96 -13.39 -6.13
C ARG A 428 -9.46 -12.48 -7.24
N ASP A 429 -9.93 -11.24 -7.23
CA ASP A 429 -9.57 -10.24 -8.23
C ASP A 429 -8.42 -9.33 -7.75
N PHE A 430 -7.54 -9.02 -8.69
CA PHE A 430 -6.36 -8.17 -8.57
C PHE A 430 -6.23 -7.30 -9.81
N THR A 431 -5.31 -6.34 -9.77
CA THR A 431 -5.09 -5.44 -10.90
C THR A 431 -3.62 -5.06 -11.00
N PHE A 432 -3.13 -4.87 -12.23
CA PHE A 432 -1.82 -4.26 -12.51
C PHE A 432 -1.95 -3.24 -13.64
N GLU A 433 -0.96 -2.37 -13.81
CA GLU A 433 -0.96 -1.34 -14.84
C GLU A 433 0.16 -1.57 -15.86
N ALA A 434 -0.17 -1.53 -17.14
CA ALA A 434 0.82 -1.55 -18.22
C ALA A 434 1.13 -0.11 -18.67
N LYS A 435 2.42 0.24 -18.72
CA LYS A 435 2.90 1.55 -19.22
C LYS A 435 4.03 1.39 -20.21
N VAL A 436 4.18 2.35 -21.12
CA VAL A 436 5.40 2.44 -21.92
C VAL A 436 6.54 2.92 -21.03
N PHE A 437 7.61 2.15 -20.95
CA PHE A 437 8.79 2.53 -20.18
C PHE A 437 9.74 3.37 -21.03
N PRO A 438 10.54 4.26 -20.42
CA PRO A 438 11.61 4.94 -21.12
C PRO A 438 12.58 3.94 -21.79
N SER A 439 12.97 4.26 -23.02
CA SER A 439 13.87 3.49 -23.87
C SER A 439 15.11 4.31 -24.22
N ILE A 440 16.18 3.62 -24.63
CA ILE A 440 17.40 4.22 -25.16
C ILE A 440 17.59 3.73 -26.59
N THR A 441 17.91 4.65 -27.50
CA THR A 441 18.26 4.36 -28.89
C THR A 441 19.50 5.15 -29.28
N MET A 442 20.21 4.70 -30.31
CA MET A 442 21.44 5.34 -30.77
C MET A 442 21.41 5.47 -32.29
N GLU A 443 21.82 6.63 -32.78
CA GLU A 443 22.01 6.92 -34.20
C GLU A 443 23.51 7.07 -34.49
N PRO A 444 24.13 6.16 -35.26
CA PRO A 444 25.53 6.27 -35.67
C PRO A 444 25.76 7.48 -36.59
N LEU A 445 26.92 8.14 -36.44
CA LEU A 445 27.37 9.26 -37.26
C LEU A 445 28.66 8.88 -38.01
N TYR A 446 29.81 9.37 -37.58
CA TYR A 446 31.11 9.06 -38.18
C TYR A 446 31.73 7.84 -37.51
N THR A 447 31.66 6.68 -38.16
CA THR A 447 32.09 5.40 -37.57
C THR A 447 33.34 4.81 -38.21
N SER A 448 33.88 5.41 -39.27
CA SER A 448 35.05 4.89 -40.00
C SER A 448 36.05 6.00 -40.34
N ASN A 449 37.28 5.60 -40.65
CA ASN A 449 38.42 6.50 -40.89
C ASN A 449 38.73 7.42 -39.69
N LEU A 450 38.60 6.89 -38.48
CA LEU A 450 38.88 7.63 -37.25
C LEU A 450 40.39 7.61 -36.99
N PHE A 451 41.07 8.74 -37.13
CA PHE A 451 42.52 8.81 -36.96
C PHE A 451 42.93 8.83 -35.50
N ILE A 452 44.00 8.08 -35.19
CA ILE A 452 44.58 8.04 -33.84
C ILE A 452 44.97 9.46 -33.40
N GLY A 453 44.58 9.82 -32.18
CA GLY A 453 44.88 11.12 -31.58
C GLY A 453 43.88 12.25 -31.90
N GLU A 454 42.87 12.00 -32.74
CA GLU A 454 41.77 12.94 -32.99
C GLU A 454 40.50 12.56 -32.18
N GLU A 455 39.62 13.52 -31.91
CA GLU A 455 38.31 13.28 -31.28
C GLU A 455 37.19 13.37 -32.33
N TYR A 456 36.27 12.40 -32.33
CA TYR A 456 35.14 12.36 -33.26
C TYR A 456 33.82 12.18 -32.52
N THR A 457 32.78 12.87 -32.97
CA THR A 457 31.39 12.53 -32.59
C THR A 457 30.92 11.37 -33.46
N VAL A 458 30.86 10.19 -32.87
CA VAL A 458 30.64 8.93 -33.59
C VAL A 458 29.20 8.45 -33.57
N ALA A 459 28.39 8.92 -32.63
CA ALA A 459 26.95 8.62 -32.54
C ALA A 459 26.21 9.68 -31.69
N THR A 460 24.89 9.71 -31.80
CA THR A 460 24.00 10.41 -30.87
C THR A 460 23.08 9.40 -30.19
N ILE A 461 23.03 9.40 -28.86
CA ILE A 461 22.12 8.60 -28.05
C ILE A 461 20.89 9.44 -27.72
N TYR A 462 19.71 8.81 -27.81
CA TYR A 462 18.42 9.38 -27.48
C TYR A 462 17.75 8.57 -26.39
N THR A 463 17.17 9.26 -25.42
CA THR A 463 16.34 8.63 -24.38
C THR A 463 14.93 9.18 -24.48
N ARG A 464 13.95 8.27 -24.61
CA ARG A 464 12.57 8.63 -24.95
C ARG A 464 11.56 7.72 -24.28
N ILE A 465 10.40 8.28 -23.97
CA ILE A 465 9.20 7.53 -23.60
C ILE A 465 8.20 7.70 -24.74
N LYS A 466 7.84 6.59 -25.40
CA LYS A 466 7.20 6.63 -26.74
C LYS A 466 8.01 7.53 -27.69
N ASP A 467 7.37 8.57 -28.22
CA ASP A 467 7.95 9.55 -29.13
C ASP A 467 8.38 10.85 -28.43
N SER A 468 8.29 10.90 -27.09
CA SER A 468 8.62 12.09 -26.31
C SER A 468 10.01 11.99 -25.68
N PRO A 469 10.81 13.08 -25.70
CA PRO A 469 12.05 13.17 -24.95
C PRO A 469 11.91 12.78 -23.48
N TYR A 470 12.83 11.97 -22.97
CA TYR A 470 12.89 11.59 -21.56
C TYR A 470 14.29 11.85 -21.01
N SER A 471 14.43 12.91 -20.20
CA SER A 471 15.74 13.34 -19.71
C SER A 471 16.25 12.45 -18.57
N ILE A 472 17.48 11.95 -18.71
CA ILE A 472 18.17 11.14 -17.69
C ILE A 472 19.53 11.76 -17.35
N LEU A 473 20.30 11.19 -16.43
CA LEU A 473 21.66 11.66 -16.18
C LEU A 473 22.63 10.94 -17.13
N PRO A 474 23.70 11.60 -17.62
CA PRO A 474 24.73 10.91 -18.41
C PRO A 474 25.40 9.75 -17.65
N SER A 475 25.51 9.85 -16.32
CA SER A 475 26.03 8.77 -15.46
C SER A 475 25.13 7.55 -15.38
N SER A 476 23.89 7.63 -15.89
CA SER A 476 22.99 6.50 -16.02
C SER A 476 23.26 5.68 -17.28
N ILE A 477 24.16 6.12 -18.16
CA ILE A 477 24.50 5.46 -19.42
C ILE A 477 25.95 4.98 -19.37
N ASP A 478 26.14 3.68 -19.39
CA ASP A 478 27.46 3.04 -19.40
C ASP A 478 27.76 2.45 -20.78
N ALA A 479 28.96 2.73 -21.29
CA ALA A 479 29.48 2.08 -22.49
C ALA A 479 29.93 0.64 -22.16
N GLN A 480 29.41 -0.32 -22.91
CA GLN A 480 29.71 -1.75 -22.82
C GLN A 480 30.51 -2.17 -24.04
N VAL A 481 31.81 -2.42 -23.86
CA VAL A 481 32.70 -2.87 -24.94
C VAL A 481 32.55 -4.38 -25.12
N ILE A 482 32.24 -4.81 -26.34
CA ILE A 482 31.85 -6.19 -26.65
C ILE A 482 33.08 -7.05 -27.01
N ASN A 483 34.13 -6.44 -27.56
CA ASN A 483 35.37 -7.14 -27.91
C ASN A 483 36.44 -6.97 -26.80
N ASP A 484 36.70 -8.04 -26.05
CA ASP A 484 37.60 -8.08 -24.88
C ASP A 484 39.10 -8.22 -25.26
N ALA A 485 39.68 -7.21 -25.89
CA ALA A 485 41.14 -7.13 -26.07
C ALA A 485 41.64 -5.68 -26.04
N GLN A 486 41.83 -5.17 -24.82
CA GLN A 486 42.32 -3.82 -24.51
C GLN A 486 41.48 -2.72 -25.14
N PHE A 487 40.63 -2.07 -24.33
CA PHE A 487 40.01 -0.80 -24.71
C PHE A 487 41.10 0.20 -25.12
N ASN A 488 41.17 0.51 -26.42
CA ASN A 488 42.27 1.25 -27.07
C ASN A 488 41.80 2.65 -27.51
N GLY A 489 41.08 3.35 -26.64
CA GLY A 489 40.61 4.71 -26.89
C GLY A 489 39.85 5.26 -25.68
N ILE A 490 39.31 6.47 -25.79
CA ILE A 490 38.46 7.07 -24.74
C ILE A 490 37.07 7.32 -25.32
N LEU A 491 36.02 6.84 -24.64
CA LEU A 491 34.63 7.15 -24.94
C LEU A 491 34.10 8.15 -23.91
N LYS A 492 33.52 9.25 -24.37
CA LYS A 492 32.88 10.26 -23.53
C LYS A 492 31.45 10.49 -24.00
N LEU A 493 30.55 10.68 -23.04
CA LEU A 493 29.18 11.12 -23.32
C LEU A 493 29.06 12.62 -23.02
N SER A 494 28.61 13.39 -24.01
CA SER A 494 28.37 14.82 -23.87
C SER A 494 26.90 15.13 -24.04
N ALA A 495 26.25 15.58 -22.97
CA ALA A 495 24.83 15.95 -22.99
C ALA A 495 24.58 17.15 -23.91
N ARG A 496 23.59 17.06 -24.81
CA ARG A 496 23.10 18.21 -25.58
C ARG A 496 21.99 18.91 -24.80
N SER A 497 22.18 20.21 -24.57
CA SER A 497 21.23 21.07 -23.86
C SER A 497 20.76 20.48 -22.52
N PRO A 498 21.68 20.15 -21.60
CA PRO A 498 21.29 19.63 -20.29
C PRO A 498 20.46 20.65 -19.51
N ASP A 499 19.52 20.16 -18.71
CA ASP A 499 18.76 20.96 -17.78
C ASP A 499 19.61 21.39 -16.56
N ALA A 500 18.98 22.11 -15.62
CA ALA A 500 19.64 22.60 -14.41
C ALA A 500 20.21 21.50 -13.51
N GLU A 501 19.75 20.26 -13.65
CA GLU A 501 20.23 19.09 -12.91
C GLU A 501 21.28 18.28 -13.71
N GLY A 502 21.66 18.75 -14.90
CA GLY A 502 22.60 18.06 -15.78
C GLY A 502 21.96 16.92 -16.59
N LYS A 503 20.63 16.79 -16.57
CA LYS A 503 19.93 15.75 -17.31
C LYS A 503 19.70 16.18 -18.75
N ALA A 504 19.77 15.24 -19.68
CA ALA A 504 19.45 15.46 -21.07
C ALA A 504 18.74 14.25 -21.66
N TRP A 505 18.14 14.44 -22.82
CA TRP A 505 17.53 13.35 -23.59
C TRP A 505 18.32 13.03 -24.87
N MET A 506 19.39 13.79 -25.13
CA MET A 506 20.33 13.62 -26.24
C MET A 506 21.76 13.65 -25.72
N TYR A 507 22.57 12.69 -26.15
CA TYR A 507 23.99 12.62 -25.79
C TYR A 507 24.85 12.34 -27.01
N ASP A 508 25.84 13.19 -27.25
CA ASP A 508 26.89 12.93 -28.21
C ASP A 508 27.87 11.92 -27.65
N VAL A 509 28.12 10.85 -28.41
CA VAL A 509 29.17 9.88 -28.15
C VAL A 509 30.44 10.38 -28.83
N ILE A 510 31.41 10.77 -28.02
CA ILE A 510 32.72 11.24 -28.49
C ILE A 510 33.73 10.11 -28.29
N PHE A 511 34.44 9.76 -29.36
CA PHE A 511 35.47 8.73 -29.35
C PHE A 511 36.83 9.30 -29.75
N SER A 512 37.85 8.94 -28.97
CA SER A 512 39.25 9.28 -29.22
C SER A 512 40.08 8.00 -29.33
N PRO A 513 40.37 7.48 -30.54
CA PRO A 513 41.15 6.25 -30.69
C PRO A 513 42.63 6.47 -30.30
N ASP A 514 43.22 5.51 -29.59
CA ASP A 514 44.65 5.48 -29.27
C ASP A 514 45.46 4.46 -30.10
N LYS A 515 44.78 3.50 -30.74
CA LYS A 515 45.33 2.54 -31.71
C LYS A 515 44.41 2.33 -32.91
N SER A 516 44.95 1.75 -33.97
CA SER A 516 44.20 1.32 -35.16
C SER A 516 43.49 -0.02 -34.90
N GLY A 517 42.29 -0.19 -35.45
CA GLY A 517 41.50 -1.42 -35.28
C GLY A 517 39.99 -1.21 -35.40
N GLN A 518 39.23 -2.26 -35.06
CA GLN A 518 37.77 -2.22 -34.97
C GLN A 518 37.31 -2.38 -33.51
N LEU A 519 36.38 -1.55 -33.07
CA LEU A 519 35.78 -1.57 -31.74
C LEU A 519 34.27 -1.77 -31.88
N ALA A 520 33.71 -2.75 -31.16
CA ALA A 520 32.27 -2.93 -31.00
C ALA A 520 31.84 -2.50 -29.59
N THR A 521 30.90 -1.58 -29.49
CA THR A 521 30.36 -1.08 -28.21
C THR A 521 28.85 -0.96 -28.25
N ALA A 522 28.18 -1.17 -27.14
CA ALA A 522 26.77 -0.81 -26.93
C ALA A 522 26.66 0.10 -25.70
N PHE A 523 25.52 0.75 -25.50
CA PHE A 523 25.30 1.60 -24.33
C PHE A 523 24.17 1.03 -23.49
N LYS A 524 24.46 0.76 -22.21
CA LYS A 524 23.49 0.31 -21.21
C LYS A 524 22.99 1.52 -20.44
N ALA A 525 21.70 1.79 -20.48
CA ALA A 525 21.07 2.76 -19.59
C ALA A 525 20.49 2.06 -18.36
N GLU A 526 20.89 2.46 -17.16
CA GLU A 526 20.25 2.08 -15.90
C GLU A 526 19.22 3.13 -15.49
N LEU A 527 17.95 2.76 -15.53
CA LEU A 527 16.81 3.66 -15.42
C LEU A 527 15.96 3.30 -14.22
N SER A 528 15.42 4.32 -13.56
CA SER A 528 14.42 4.17 -12.50
C SER A 528 13.12 4.81 -12.94
N TYR A 529 12.08 3.99 -13.15
CA TYR A 529 10.77 4.43 -13.61
C TYR A 529 9.68 3.59 -12.95
N ALA A 530 8.58 4.21 -12.55
CA ALA A 530 7.46 3.54 -11.88
C ALA A 530 7.88 2.64 -10.69
N ASN A 531 8.74 3.18 -9.81
CA ASN A 531 9.32 2.48 -8.63
C ASN A 531 10.10 1.19 -8.95
N ARG A 532 10.52 1.00 -10.21
CA ARG A 532 11.37 -0.11 -10.64
C ARG A 532 12.66 0.40 -11.26
N THR A 533 13.77 -0.26 -10.92
CA THR A 533 15.02 -0.11 -11.65
C THR A 533 15.09 -1.16 -12.75
N TYR A 534 15.49 -0.76 -13.95
CA TYR A 534 15.63 -1.64 -15.10
C TYR A 534 16.74 -1.13 -16.02
N SER A 535 17.20 -1.99 -16.93
CA SER A 535 18.22 -1.61 -17.91
C SER A 535 17.73 -1.76 -19.34
N ARG A 536 18.18 -0.85 -20.21
CA ARG A 536 17.97 -0.91 -21.66
C ARG A 536 19.31 -0.80 -22.37
N TYR A 537 19.42 -1.43 -23.53
CA TYR A 537 20.63 -1.41 -24.35
C TYR A 537 20.34 -0.78 -25.71
N THR A 538 21.30 -0.03 -26.21
CA THR A 538 21.32 0.34 -27.64
C THR A 538 21.71 -0.86 -28.49
N GLU A 539 21.52 -0.75 -29.80
CA GLU A 539 22.20 -1.62 -30.76
C GLU A 539 23.73 -1.42 -30.70
N ASN A 540 24.46 -2.34 -31.34
CA ASN A 540 25.91 -2.32 -31.39
C ASN A 540 26.43 -1.21 -32.33
N LEU A 541 27.34 -0.39 -31.84
CA LEU A 541 28.14 0.56 -32.61
C LEU A 541 29.48 -0.07 -32.97
N ILE A 542 29.79 -0.11 -34.27
CA ILE A 542 31.09 -0.56 -34.77
C ILE A 542 31.90 0.67 -35.18
N LEU A 543 33.11 0.83 -34.64
CA LEU A 543 34.01 1.95 -34.90
C LEU A 543 35.32 1.44 -35.52
N GLU A 544 35.79 2.09 -36.59
CA GLU A 544 37.04 1.73 -37.27
C GLU A 544 38.07 2.86 -37.21
N SER A 545 39.22 2.59 -36.56
CA SER A 545 40.32 3.53 -36.42
C SER A 545 41.55 3.17 -37.27
N ARG A 546 42.29 4.19 -37.74
CA ARG A 546 43.47 4.04 -38.61
C ARG A 546 44.60 4.99 -38.20
N GLU A 547 45.83 4.64 -38.53
CA GLU A 547 46.99 5.51 -38.36
C GLU A 547 47.00 6.66 -39.39
N ILE A 548 47.46 7.83 -38.96
CA ILE A 548 47.75 8.95 -39.88
C ILE A 548 48.97 8.55 -40.73
N PRO A 549 48.92 8.64 -42.08
CA PRO A 549 50.07 8.35 -42.92
C PRO A 549 51.24 9.29 -42.57
N GLN A 550 52.31 8.77 -41.97
CA GLN A 550 53.53 9.55 -41.76
C GLN A 550 54.36 9.58 -43.04
N ALA A 551 54.71 10.77 -43.53
CA ALA A 551 55.75 10.93 -44.53
C ALA A 551 57.11 10.57 -43.90
N PRO A 552 58.00 9.83 -44.60
CA PRO A 552 59.23 9.31 -44.00
C PRO A 552 60.17 10.45 -43.54
N ALA A 553 60.50 10.45 -42.25
CA ALA A 553 61.49 11.35 -41.66
C ALA A 553 62.91 10.95 -42.09
N GLN A 554 63.76 11.93 -42.43
CA GLN A 554 65.18 11.70 -42.70
C GLN A 554 65.95 11.45 -41.40
N ASN A 555 66.73 10.38 -41.39
CA ASN A 555 67.62 9.97 -40.31
C ASN A 555 68.75 10.97 -40.08
N TYR A 556 68.94 11.39 -38.83
CA TYR A 556 70.24 11.80 -38.32
C TYR A 556 70.59 10.91 -37.13
N SER A 557 71.70 10.19 -37.27
CA SER A 557 72.34 9.40 -36.19
C SER A 557 73.29 10.29 -35.41
N TYR A 558 73.27 10.19 -34.08
CA TYR A 558 74.46 10.36 -33.24
C TYR A 558 74.39 9.42 -32.03
N THR A 559 75.58 8.92 -31.67
CA THR A 559 75.91 7.89 -30.69
C THR A 559 76.10 8.42 -29.26
N THR A 560 75.97 7.48 -28.33
CA THR A 560 76.13 7.45 -26.85
C THR A 560 77.45 8.03 -26.29
N PRO A 561 77.55 8.36 -24.98
CA PRO A 561 78.11 7.38 -24.04
C PRO A 561 77.60 7.37 -22.56
N ASN A 562 77.91 6.21 -21.98
CA ASN A 562 77.84 5.57 -20.67
C ASN A 562 78.16 6.33 -19.35
N ASP A 563 77.73 5.70 -18.24
CA ASP A 563 78.35 5.51 -16.89
C ASP A 563 77.41 5.88 -15.72
N GLU A 564 77.48 5.31 -14.51
CA GLU A 564 77.84 3.99 -13.94
C GLU A 564 77.45 4.05 -12.43
N SER A 565 76.88 2.98 -11.84
CA SER A 565 77.01 2.53 -10.42
C SER A 565 76.69 3.49 -9.24
N THR A 566 76.11 3.07 -8.10
CA THR A 566 76.81 2.28 -7.06
C THR A 566 75.80 1.66 -6.07
N ASP A 567 76.10 0.42 -5.70
CA ASP A 567 75.50 -0.43 -4.68
C ASP A 567 76.11 -0.14 -3.29
N SER A 568 75.38 -0.41 -2.20
CA SER A 568 76.01 -0.88 -0.95
C SER A 568 74.98 -1.52 -0.01
N SER A 569 75.33 -2.75 0.36
CA SER A 569 74.69 -3.65 1.32
C SER A 569 75.06 -3.29 2.77
N GLU A 570 74.24 -3.67 3.76
CA GLU A 570 74.58 -4.72 4.75
C GLU A 570 73.51 -4.94 5.83
N THR A 571 73.53 -6.17 6.34
CA THR A 571 72.62 -6.87 7.27
C THR A 571 72.94 -6.55 8.74
N ILE A 572 72.08 -6.82 9.75
CA ILE A 572 72.15 -8.01 10.64
C ILE A 572 70.97 -8.00 11.65
N ASN A 573 70.30 -9.17 11.77
CA ASN A 573 69.63 -9.87 12.91
C ASN A 573 69.32 -9.12 14.24
N LYS A 574 68.22 -9.38 14.99
CA LYS A 574 67.80 -10.68 15.57
C LYS A 574 66.48 -10.55 16.38
N SER A 575 65.70 -11.64 16.44
CA SER A 575 65.03 -12.22 17.64
C SER A 575 63.57 -11.87 18.07
N LYS A 576 62.76 -12.95 18.09
CA LYS A 576 61.72 -13.43 19.05
C LYS A 576 60.33 -12.76 19.21
N THR A 577 59.34 -13.52 18.71
CA THR A 577 58.09 -14.04 19.32
C THR A 577 57.31 -13.32 20.46
N ASN A 578 55.99 -13.28 20.21
CA ASN A 578 54.80 -13.52 21.06
C ASN A 578 53.99 -12.36 21.67
N MET A 579 52.75 -12.26 21.14
CA MET A 579 51.44 -12.26 21.81
C MET A 579 51.12 -11.14 22.82
N LEU A 580 50.16 -10.26 22.46
CA LEU A 580 48.98 -9.90 23.28
C LEU A 580 48.03 -8.98 22.47
N LEU A 581 46.83 -9.46 22.09
CA LEU A 581 45.77 -8.61 21.52
C LEU A 581 44.41 -9.10 22.04
N VAL A 582 44.00 -8.58 23.20
CA VAL A 582 42.63 -8.68 23.72
C VAL A 582 42.32 -7.34 24.41
N ILE A 583 41.62 -6.45 23.70
CA ILE A 583 40.60 -5.44 24.11
C ILE A 583 40.25 -4.67 22.81
N THR A 584 39.63 -5.32 21.81
CA THR A 584 39.26 -4.64 20.54
C THR A 584 37.86 -4.94 20.03
N ILE A 585 37.05 -5.74 20.73
CA ILE A 585 35.81 -6.25 20.12
C ILE A 585 34.57 -5.34 20.30
N PRO A 586 34.35 -4.58 21.39
CA PRO A 586 33.18 -3.67 21.42
C PRO A 586 33.46 -2.33 20.73
N ILE A 587 34.73 -1.94 20.54
CA ILE A 587 35.13 -0.71 19.85
C ILE A 587 35.11 -0.89 18.31
N GLY A 588 35.47 -2.08 17.82
CA GLY A 588 35.53 -2.37 16.37
C GLY A 588 34.21 -2.21 15.64
N VAL A 589 33.09 -2.62 16.25
CA VAL A 589 31.76 -2.53 15.61
C VAL A 589 31.26 -1.09 15.52
N LEU A 590 31.53 -0.26 16.55
CA LEU A 590 31.21 1.17 16.51
C LEU A 590 32.05 1.89 15.45
N PHE A 591 33.33 1.53 15.32
CA PHE A 591 34.20 2.06 14.27
C PHE A 591 33.75 1.62 12.86
N ILE A 592 33.34 0.36 12.66
CA ILE A 592 32.87 -0.11 11.35
C ILE A 592 31.60 0.65 10.88
N LEU A 593 30.72 1.06 11.79
CA LEU A 593 29.55 1.88 11.43
C LEU A 593 29.86 3.35 11.22
N ILE A 594 30.85 3.90 11.93
CA ILE A 594 31.21 5.32 11.85
C ILE A 594 32.22 5.58 10.70
N ILE A 595 33.07 4.61 10.35
CA ILE A 595 34.10 4.73 9.31
C ILE A 595 33.51 5.11 7.94
N PRO A 596 32.43 4.49 7.43
CA PRO A 596 31.83 4.89 6.14
C PRO A 596 31.33 6.33 6.17
N ILE A 597 30.72 6.76 7.28
CA ILE A 597 30.20 8.12 7.46
C ILE A 597 31.37 9.12 7.52
N VAL A 598 32.45 8.78 8.22
CA VAL A 598 33.66 9.61 8.30
C VAL A 598 34.41 9.62 6.95
N ILE A 599 34.53 8.50 6.24
CA ILE A 599 35.13 8.43 4.90
C ILE A 599 34.33 9.29 3.93
N TYR A 600 33.01 9.10 3.86
CA TYR A 600 32.12 9.90 3.03
C TYR A 600 32.22 11.39 3.36
N ARG A 601 32.19 11.78 4.64
CA ARG A 601 32.29 13.19 5.04
C ARG A 601 33.69 13.79 4.92
N SER A 602 34.74 12.99 5.05
CA SER A 602 36.12 13.42 4.82
C SER A 602 36.44 13.62 3.33
N SER A 603 35.66 12.99 2.44
CA SER A 603 35.75 13.19 0.99
C SER A 603 35.12 14.52 0.51
N LEU A 604 34.39 15.22 1.39
CA LEU A 604 33.81 16.53 1.11
C LEU A 604 34.91 17.62 1.11
N PRO A 605 34.85 18.58 0.17
CA PRO A 605 35.87 19.59 0.01
C PRO A 605 35.98 20.50 1.23
N LYS A 606 37.21 20.91 1.56
CA LYS A 606 37.46 21.93 2.60
C LYS A 606 37.08 23.31 2.05
N PRO A 607 36.58 24.24 2.86
CA PRO A 607 36.37 25.62 2.42
C PRO A 607 37.69 26.22 1.92
N TYR A 608 37.63 26.92 0.79
CA TYR A 608 38.79 27.51 0.11
C TYR A 608 38.46 28.90 -0.44
N GLY A 609 39.49 29.66 -0.80
CA GLY A 609 39.35 31.01 -1.34
C GLY A 609 39.18 32.11 -0.30
N PHE A 610 39.13 33.33 -0.81
CA PHE A 610 39.21 34.59 -0.10
C PHE A 610 38.09 35.52 -0.56
N ILE A 611 37.59 36.36 0.34
CA ILE A 611 36.81 37.54 -0.03
C ILE A 611 37.67 38.77 0.22
N SER A 612 37.80 39.62 -0.78
CA SER A 612 38.43 40.93 -0.68
C SER A 612 37.42 42.06 -0.80
N ASP A 613 37.67 43.19 -0.16
CA ASP A 613 36.90 44.42 -0.35
C ASP A 613 37.22 45.10 -1.70
N GLU A 614 36.53 46.19 -1.99
CA GLU A 614 36.72 47.02 -3.19
C GLU A 614 38.14 47.60 -3.33
N SER A 615 38.91 47.67 -2.25
CA SER A 615 40.31 48.12 -2.24
C SER A 615 41.31 46.96 -2.41
N GLY A 616 40.84 45.73 -2.55
CA GLY A 616 41.67 44.54 -2.72
C GLY A 616 42.19 43.93 -1.41
N ASN A 617 41.79 44.46 -0.24
CA ASN A 617 42.20 43.90 1.05
C ASN A 617 41.38 42.65 1.37
N SER A 618 42.03 41.56 1.78
CA SER A 618 41.34 40.33 2.17
C SER A 618 40.59 40.53 3.50
N VAL A 619 39.26 40.48 3.44
CA VAL A 619 38.35 40.64 4.58
C VAL A 619 37.86 39.31 5.13
N LEU A 620 37.86 38.25 4.33
CA LEU A 620 37.48 36.90 4.75
C LEU A 620 38.41 35.85 4.15
N ILE A 621 38.78 34.88 4.98
CA ILE A 621 39.53 33.69 4.56
C ILE A 621 38.74 32.45 4.99
N PHE A 622 38.13 31.74 4.04
CA PHE A 622 37.21 30.65 4.35
C PHE A 622 37.87 29.46 5.05
N ASN A 623 39.18 29.25 4.86
CA ASN A 623 39.93 28.19 5.52
C ASN A 623 40.44 28.55 6.94
N GLN A 624 40.25 29.81 7.39
CA GLN A 624 40.77 30.34 8.67
C GLN A 624 39.71 31.14 9.44
N LEU A 625 38.47 30.65 9.50
CA LEU A 625 37.38 31.30 10.22
C LEU A 625 37.52 31.14 11.75
N LYS A 626 37.55 32.26 12.46
CA LYS A 626 37.68 32.29 13.94
C LYS A 626 36.41 31.86 14.68
N ASN A 627 35.23 32.06 14.07
CA ASN A 627 33.93 31.85 14.73
C ASN A 627 33.30 30.48 14.42
N ARG A 628 34.06 29.54 13.83
CA ARG A 628 33.52 28.25 13.40
C ARG A 628 33.38 27.27 14.56
N ASN A 629 32.18 26.69 14.71
CA ASN A 629 31.94 25.67 15.73
C ASN A 629 32.73 24.36 15.39
N PRO A 630 33.48 23.78 16.34
CA PRO A 630 34.30 22.58 16.10
C PRO A 630 33.49 21.34 15.71
N VAL A 631 32.21 21.26 16.08
CA VAL A 631 31.32 20.15 15.66
C VAL A 631 30.89 20.36 14.20
N LYS A 632 30.50 21.58 13.82
CA LYS A 632 30.11 21.91 12.43
C LYS A 632 31.29 21.80 11.46
N SER A 633 32.51 22.11 11.89
CA SER A 633 33.70 21.97 11.05
C SER A 633 34.02 20.52 10.64
N ILE A 634 33.51 19.54 11.41
CA ILE A 634 33.65 18.11 11.15
C ILE A 634 32.43 17.60 10.35
N PHE A 635 31.21 17.90 10.78
CA PHE A 635 30.00 17.31 10.19
C PHE A 635 29.46 18.06 8.96
N LEU A 636 29.73 19.36 8.84
CA LEU A 636 29.28 20.23 7.74
C LEU A 636 30.48 20.98 7.16
N ARG A 637 31.58 20.24 6.90
CA ARG A 637 32.86 20.83 6.52
C ARG A 637 32.79 21.73 5.28
N HIS A 638 31.97 21.36 4.31
CA HIS A 638 31.79 22.02 3.03
C HIS A 638 30.75 23.15 3.06
N VAL A 639 30.16 23.47 4.22
CA VAL A 639 29.20 24.58 4.36
C VAL A 639 29.74 25.59 5.37
N ILE A 640 29.73 26.86 4.98
CA ILE A 640 29.96 28.01 5.86
C ILE A 640 28.70 28.86 5.86
N THR A 641 28.10 29.01 7.03
CA THR A 641 26.96 29.91 7.22
C THR A 641 27.42 31.36 7.33
N GLY A 642 26.55 32.29 6.97
CA GLY A 642 26.80 33.71 6.92
C GLY A 642 27.27 34.27 8.26
N ALA A 643 26.62 33.83 9.34
CA ALA A 643 27.01 34.15 10.71
C ALA A 643 28.44 33.70 11.06
N GLU A 644 28.94 32.61 10.46
CA GLU A 644 30.31 32.12 10.71
C GLU A 644 31.38 32.97 10.00
N THR A 645 31.00 33.78 9.00
CA THR A 645 31.92 34.69 8.30
C THR A 645 32.33 35.89 9.16
N GLY A 646 31.50 36.29 10.12
CA GLY A 646 31.70 37.50 10.92
C GLY A 646 31.50 38.81 10.14
N ILE A 647 31.02 38.74 8.89
CA ILE A 647 30.70 39.89 8.05
C ILE A 647 29.17 40.06 8.07
N SER A 648 28.71 41.21 8.57
CA SER A 648 27.27 41.51 8.70
C SER A 648 26.52 41.40 7.37
N GLU A 649 27.16 41.82 6.29
CA GLU A 649 26.63 41.87 4.93
C GLU A 649 26.34 40.46 4.38
N PHE A 650 26.94 39.42 4.96
CA PHE A 650 26.72 38.02 4.60
C PHE A 650 25.91 37.23 5.62
N ALA A 651 25.39 37.83 6.68
CA ALA A 651 24.77 37.13 7.81
C ALA A 651 23.64 36.13 7.40
N GLU A 652 22.88 36.46 6.34
CA GLU A 652 21.80 35.62 5.78
C GLU A 652 22.21 34.92 4.48
N THR A 653 23.45 34.43 4.41
CA THR A 653 23.95 33.63 3.27
C THR A 653 24.54 32.32 3.71
N ASN A 654 24.54 31.31 2.84
CA ASN A 654 25.32 30.10 3.01
C ASN A 654 26.28 29.95 1.83
N PHE A 655 27.52 29.61 2.14
CA PHE A 655 28.57 29.27 1.18
C PHE A 655 28.78 27.76 1.20
N ILE A 656 28.52 27.09 0.08
CA ILE A 656 28.60 25.63 -0.07
C ILE A 656 29.73 25.31 -1.07
N PHE A 657 30.75 24.61 -0.58
CA PHE A 657 31.97 24.30 -1.32
C PHE A 657 31.84 22.94 -2.03
N GLY A 658 32.10 22.92 -3.33
CA GLY A 658 32.24 21.73 -4.18
C GLY A 658 33.71 21.44 -4.52
N LYS A 659 34.00 20.40 -5.32
CA LYS A 659 35.36 20.03 -5.76
C LYS A 659 35.96 20.99 -6.82
N GLY A 660 35.60 22.27 -6.77
CA GLY A 660 35.96 23.28 -7.77
C GLY A 660 34.91 24.38 -7.99
N SER A 661 33.74 24.27 -7.37
CA SER A 661 32.68 25.27 -7.41
C SER A 661 32.36 25.79 -6.01
N LEU A 662 31.95 27.05 -5.91
CA LEU A 662 31.41 27.63 -4.68
C LEU A 662 29.99 28.12 -4.97
N LEU A 663 29.01 27.63 -4.21
CA LEU A 663 27.63 28.07 -4.31
C LEU A 663 27.32 29.03 -3.17
N ILE A 664 26.85 30.24 -3.49
CA ILE A 664 26.30 31.17 -2.51
C ILE A 664 24.77 31.08 -2.54
N THR A 665 24.15 30.92 -1.38
CA THR A 665 22.69 30.79 -1.23
C THR A 665 22.19 31.86 -0.28
N ALA A 666 21.18 32.62 -0.66
CA ALA A 666 20.48 33.54 0.24
C ALA A 666 19.50 32.75 1.13
N THR A 667 19.60 32.93 2.44
CA THR A 667 18.74 32.25 3.42
C THR A 667 17.68 33.16 4.03
N GLY A 668 17.68 34.45 3.66
CA GLY A 668 16.72 35.45 4.11
C GLY A 668 16.67 36.64 3.15
N SER A 669 15.69 37.52 3.34
CA SER A 669 15.39 38.64 2.43
C SER A 669 15.87 40.00 2.95
N SER A 670 16.56 40.05 4.10
CA SER A 670 16.92 41.32 4.74
C SER A 670 18.16 41.99 4.10
N HIS A 671 19.01 41.20 3.45
CA HIS A 671 20.22 41.68 2.76
C HIS A 671 20.09 41.44 1.25
N THR A 672 20.16 42.50 0.45
CA THR A 672 20.18 42.35 -1.02
C THR A 672 21.58 41.98 -1.48
N ILE A 673 21.71 40.77 -2.04
CA ILE A 673 22.98 40.26 -2.58
C ILE A 673 22.88 40.22 -4.10
N ARG A 674 23.97 40.60 -4.74
CA ARG A 674 24.13 40.60 -6.18
C ARG A 674 25.42 39.90 -6.55
N ILE A 675 25.39 39.09 -7.59
CA ILE A 675 26.54 38.40 -8.14
C ILE A 675 26.75 38.93 -9.56
N ASN A 676 27.93 39.48 -9.85
CA ASN A 676 28.26 40.11 -11.13
C ASN A 676 27.16 41.08 -11.63
N ASN A 677 26.69 41.94 -10.72
CA ASN A 677 25.64 42.95 -10.95
C ASN A 677 24.22 42.39 -11.21
N GLN A 678 23.98 41.09 -11.01
CA GLN A 678 22.64 40.48 -11.06
C GLN A 678 22.15 40.12 -9.64
N PRO A 679 20.88 40.35 -9.29
CA PRO A 679 20.34 39.98 -7.98
C PRO A 679 20.38 38.46 -7.77
N LEU A 680 20.84 38.03 -6.59
CA LEU A 680 20.85 36.64 -6.17
C LEU A 680 19.42 36.22 -5.79
N VAL A 681 18.81 35.34 -6.58
CA VAL A 681 17.50 34.73 -6.28
C VAL A 681 17.74 33.26 -5.91
N GLY A 682 17.57 32.91 -4.64
CA GLY A 682 17.86 31.57 -4.14
C GLY A 682 19.36 31.31 -4.03
N SER A 683 19.98 30.76 -5.07
CA SER A 683 21.40 30.38 -5.06
C SER A 683 22.09 30.62 -6.40
N ALA A 684 23.40 30.93 -6.38
CA ALA A 684 24.21 31.10 -7.58
C ALA A 684 25.62 30.55 -7.36
N TYR A 685 26.21 30.00 -8.42
CA TYR A 685 27.62 29.60 -8.40
C TYR A 685 28.51 30.83 -8.60
N ILE A 686 29.57 30.91 -7.80
CA ILE A 686 30.62 31.93 -7.90
C ILE A 686 31.94 31.27 -8.29
N SER A 687 32.57 31.82 -9.31
CA SER A 687 33.89 31.42 -9.82
C SER A 687 34.97 32.39 -9.35
N ASP A 688 36.24 32.03 -9.54
CA ASP A 688 37.36 32.92 -9.25
C ASP A 688 37.18 34.30 -9.95
N GLY A 689 37.44 35.37 -9.20
CA GLY A 689 37.30 36.75 -9.66
C GLY A 689 35.88 37.33 -9.61
N THR A 690 34.87 36.57 -9.16
CA THR A 690 33.46 37.01 -9.11
C THR A 690 33.26 38.20 -8.17
N TRP A 691 32.50 39.20 -8.62
CA TRP A 691 32.08 40.33 -7.80
C TRP A 691 30.77 40.04 -7.08
N ILE A 692 30.74 40.29 -5.78
CA ILE A 692 29.62 40.07 -4.88
C ILE A 692 29.24 41.42 -4.27
N GLY A 693 28.12 41.98 -4.69
CA GLY A 693 27.54 43.17 -4.07
C GLY A 693 26.62 42.75 -2.92
N ALA A 694 26.89 43.17 -1.69
CA ALA A 694 26.03 42.88 -0.54
C ALA A 694 25.76 44.17 0.24
N THR A 695 24.48 44.54 0.38
CA THR A 695 24.04 45.74 1.12
C THR A 695 24.83 47.02 0.79
N GLY A 696 25.06 47.26 -0.50
CA GLY A 696 25.72 48.46 -1.00
C GLY A 696 27.25 48.45 -0.95
N LYS A 697 27.88 47.37 -0.45
CA LYS A 697 29.33 47.17 -0.53
C LYS A 697 29.67 46.15 -1.61
N LEU A 698 30.85 46.31 -2.21
CA LEU A 698 31.35 45.42 -3.24
C LEU A 698 32.50 44.57 -2.70
N PHE A 699 32.39 43.26 -2.91
CA PHE A 699 33.35 42.26 -2.51
C PHE A 699 33.78 41.44 -3.72
N ARG A 700 34.97 40.84 -3.67
CA ARG A 700 35.45 39.96 -4.73
C ARG A 700 35.85 38.61 -4.14
N PHE A 701 35.35 37.52 -4.73
CA PHE A 701 35.80 36.18 -4.40
C PHE A 701 37.01 35.81 -5.25
N THR A 702 38.08 35.31 -4.61
CA THR A 702 39.23 34.73 -5.33
C THR A 702 39.64 33.38 -4.76
N THR A 703 40.13 32.48 -5.61
CA THR A 703 40.65 31.16 -5.19
C THR A 703 42.11 31.21 -4.75
N GLU A 704 42.87 32.18 -5.28
CA GLU A 704 44.27 32.43 -4.92
C GLU A 704 44.42 33.77 -4.19
N LYS A 705 45.47 33.87 -3.36
CA LYS A 705 45.74 35.06 -2.55
C LYS A 705 46.32 36.16 -3.45
N THR A 706 45.53 37.17 -3.77
CA THR A 706 46.04 38.40 -4.39
C THR A 706 46.79 39.22 -3.34
N TYR A 707 48.11 39.39 -3.51
CA TYR A 707 48.87 40.41 -2.77
C TYR A 707 48.53 41.78 -3.38
N PRO A 708 48.32 42.83 -2.58
CA PRO A 708 48.44 44.19 -3.08
C PRO A 708 49.92 44.51 -3.36
N GLU A 709 50.20 45.18 -4.48
CA GLU A 709 51.34 46.10 -4.56
C GLU A 709 51.04 47.36 -3.76
#